data_AF-A0A496VK19-F1
#
_entry.id   AF-A0A496VK19-F1
#
_cell.length_a   1.000
_cell.length_b   1.000
_cell.length_c   1.000
_cell.angle_alpha   90.00
_cell.angle_beta   90.00
_cell.angle_gamma   90.00
#
_symmetry.space_group_name_H-M   'P 1'
#
loop_
_entity.id
_entity.type
_entity.pdbx_description
1 polymer ?
#
loop_
_entity_poly.entity_id
_entity_poly.type
_entity_poly.pdbx_seq_one_letter_code
_entity_poly.pdbx_strand_id
1 'polypeptide(L)'
;GFAASSFGAARLYVPIETYKAIFAWEEVKDYLEAISAPKKGQDDMVQSAYFGSKGEREDAAKKKVRAILPLFDNLLEWVGRKEDDIISFAKNALAPETIVTRWYQASGGGSIAGTDITGADQKKILLTYANPYYSLTEPNEAKLSAQDKEVKTCQENKDSKGPKESQEASRDRFAIELGAITKRYTRPDGGQNSFVTGAKQIFETVSGMLDKRVDDQIVDELQRKASSIAWDPDNQEAGTAMTRLYQELAWIISQDGYLQAISQVLNVLIDSLNQEEGFRKDQAINTTNALRETVKTGIFSFGNWIENHQQAAREECTNYIRWYQKRGLLGDMQKLVDTVKARYKQWHDVFRNLLEGVAIRYAEERPALYLAQQEYSRLGGRLNRLADNGSAFISCKDIRDKDVNMQGYRYELKRLAVGDDAQSLAQEALANSKWLPAISERGKIQVSLEIKLRDGETPTLSKPSALRNLHKTLYQHFRQIIDAKLEKHDIFDYLKYVREEHNTSWESIIKMLNDAASVLISSKAQAVGRLVHTPTVAAHKQDMSAGLQTALRKIDTLAQDPANLYSDRNSLTLLQVCKPQPGDVYEVEQCREEYIQEQGEQETGDFNHDEALYRAQVYHPFRAELETWYIERHYARSQNKTLQPEEQIPHRITRLLAHPDMMRAFVYCVATGAVEKIEKDDQDIWVFHDTELGRDIELTTEHEPTADIVRAAVIFVLQQSEAKPSSREQITYDHAMKSAENQAQNTGQSKHELVAEFIKSPELDKFLDEQFGDSSTEVKPNNDSRSGIELENQEKQGLKLIFQFYGNKKRRTVLDDRMELP
;
A
#
# COMPACT_ATOMS: atom_id res chain seq x y z
N GLY A 1 30.97 5.25 -7.69
CA GLY A 1 31.06 5.60 -9.12
C GLY A 1 30.06 4.77 -9.88
N PHE A 2 30.00 4.70 -11.21
CA PHE A 2 30.54 5.51 -12.33
C PHE A 2 29.59 5.18 -13.55
N ALA A 3 29.63 5.72 -14.78
CA ALA A 3 30.64 6.33 -15.65
C ALA A 3 29.92 7.19 -16.73
N ALA A 4 30.57 8.07 -17.50
CA ALA A 4 31.94 8.61 -17.40
C ALA A 4 32.07 9.95 -18.17
N SER A 5 32.76 10.91 -17.55
CA SER A 5 33.70 11.80 -18.25
C SER A 5 35.07 11.76 -17.55
N SER A 6 35.54 10.54 -17.27
CA SER A 6 36.90 10.25 -16.82
C SER A 6 37.11 8.73 -16.86
N PHE A 7 37.76 8.23 -17.91
CA PHE A 7 38.10 6.81 -18.05
C PHE A 7 39.11 6.40 -16.97
N GLY A 8 38.70 5.56 -16.01
CA GLY A 8 39.63 4.76 -15.18
C GLY A 8 39.80 5.15 -13.71
N ALA A 9 38.75 5.55 -13.00
CA ALA A 9 38.81 5.93 -11.57
C ALA A 9 38.39 4.79 -10.61
N ALA A 10 39.33 4.13 -9.93
CA ALA A 10 38.98 3.17 -8.86
C ALA A 10 38.47 3.90 -7.60
N ARG A 11 37.20 3.66 -7.19
CA ARG A 11 36.64 4.15 -5.91
C ARG A 11 36.14 3.00 -5.03
N LEU A 12 36.58 2.97 -3.77
CA LEU A 12 36.01 2.12 -2.72
C LEU A 12 34.68 2.72 -2.25
N TYR A 13 33.55 2.05 -2.51
CA TYR A 13 32.23 2.56 -2.14
C TYR A 13 31.21 1.44 -1.88
N VAL A 14 30.56 1.48 -0.72
CA VAL A 14 29.36 0.67 -0.42
C VAL A 14 28.12 1.48 -0.84
N PRO A 15 27.22 0.98 -1.70
CA PRO A 15 25.98 1.67 -2.06
C PRO A 15 24.91 1.60 -0.96
N ILE A 16 25.28 1.98 0.27
CA ILE A 16 24.49 1.80 1.50
C ILE A 16 23.09 2.39 1.41
N GLU A 17 22.94 3.58 0.80
CA GLU A 17 21.64 4.23 0.59
C GLU A 17 20.72 3.49 -0.38
N THR A 18 21.31 2.80 -1.36
CA THR A 18 20.56 1.94 -2.28
C THR A 18 20.17 0.62 -1.60
N TYR A 19 21.05 0.03 -0.78
CA TYR A 19 20.71 -1.15 0.03
C TYR A 19 19.60 -0.86 1.04
N LYS A 20 19.70 0.24 1.81
CA LYS A 20 18.64 0.69 2.74
C LYS A 20 17.27 0.83 2.05
N ALA A 21 17.23 1.39 0.85
CA ALA A 21 15.99 1.52 0.07
C ALA A 21 15.47 0.17 -0.44
N ILE A 22 16.37 -0.71 -0.89
CA ILE A 22 16.04 -2.07 -1.33
C ILE A 22 15.46 -2.88 -0.17
N PHE A 23 16.09 -2.87 1.00
CA PHE A 23 15.59 -3.59 2.18
C PHE A 23 14.21 -3.08 2.59
N ALA A 24 13.98 -1.77 2.58
CA ALA A 24 12.66 -1.21 2.86
C ALA A 24 11.60 -1.71 1.86
N TRP A 25 11.88 -1.68 0.55
CA TRP A 25 10.95 -2.18 -0.47
C TRP A 25 10.76 -3.70 -0.46
N GLU A 26 11.78 -4.48 -0.07
CA GLU A 26 11.65 -5.92 0.20
C GLU A 26 10.64 -6.16 1.33
N GLU A 27 10.79 -5.54 2.50
CA GLU A 27 9.84 -5.70 3.61
C GLU A 27 8.42 -5.22 3.24
N VAL A 28 8.28 -4.13 2.46
CA VAL A 28 6.96 -3.70 1.93
C VAL A 28 6.35 -4.77 1.04
N LYS A 29 7.12 -5.32 0.09
CA LYS A 29 6.68 -6.37 -0.81
C LYS A 29 6.28 -7.61 -0.02
N ASP A 30 7.12 -8.06 0.91
CA ASP A 30 6.91 -9.31 1.65
C ASP A 30 5.68 -9.20 2.58
N TYR A 31 5.45 -8.04 3.21
CA TYR A 31 4.20 -7.75 3.92
C TYR A 31 2.97 -7.82 2.99
N LEU A 32 3.04 -7.21 1.80
CA LEU A 32 1.93 -7.17 0.84
C LEU A 32 1.64 -8.55 0.22
N GLU A 33 2.68 -9.33 -0.12
CA GLU A 33 2.56 -10.72 -0.57
C GLU A 33 1.95 -11.58 0.55
N ALA A 34 2.36 -11.39 1.81
CA ALA A 34 1.81 -12.11 2.96
C ALA A 34 0.31 -11.85 3.21
N ILE A 35 -0.18 -10.60 3.19
CA ILE A 35 -1.62 -10.34 3.45
C ILE A 35 -2.54 -10.72 2.27
N SER A 36 -1.99 -10.93 1.07
CA SER A 36 -2.77 -11.13 -0.15
C SER A 36 -2.60 -12.49 -0.83
N ALA A 37 -1.61 -13.30 -0.42
CA ALA A 37 -1.28 -14.60 -0.99
C ALA A 37 -1.30 -14.61 -2.53
N PRO A 38 -0.54 -13.74 -3.23
CA PRO A 38 -0.69 -13.52 -4.65
C PRO A 38 -0.26 -14.72 -5.48
N LYS A 39 -1.01 -15.01 -6.54
CA LYS A 39 -0.67 -16.03 -7.53
C LYS A 39 -0.22 -15.36 -8.83
N LYS A 40 1.07 -15.55 -9.14
CA LYS A 40 1.74 -14.98 -10.33
C LYS A 40 1.49 -15.84 -11.56
N GLY A 41 1.34 -15.20 -12.71
CA GLY A 41 1.21 -15.82 -14.04
C GLY A 41 2.58 -16.12 -14.66
N GLN A 42 2.60 -16.47 -15.96
CA GLN A 42 3.84 -16.74 -16.69
C GLN A 42 4.74 -15.49 -16.84
N ASP A 43 4.15 -14.29 -16.88
CA ASP A 43 4.87 -13.02 -17.02
C ASP A 43 5.23 -12.37 -15.66
N ASP A 44 5.30 -13.16 -14.58
CA ASP A 44 5.45 -12.75 -13.16
C ASP A 44 4.36 -11.79 -12.61
N MET A 45 3.45 -11.32 -13.47
CA MET A 45 2.27 -10.52 -13.12
C MET A 45 1.31 -11.27 -12.19
N VAL A 46 0.84 -10.61 -11.14
CA VAL A 46 -0.20 -11.14 -10.23
C VAL A 46 -1.55 -11.18 -10.95
N GLN A 47 -2.02 -12.39 -11.27
CA GLN A 47 -3.30 -12.62 -11.95
C GLN A 47 -4.42 -13.05 -10.99
N SER A 48 -4.07 -13.58 -9.82
CA SER A 48 -5.04 -14.05 -8.83
C SER A 48 -4.40 -14.10 -7.43
N ALA A 49 -5.06 -14.78 -6.49
CA ALA A 49 -4.52 -15.15 -5.19
C ALA A 49 -4.63 -16.67 -4.97
N TYR A 50 -3.94 -17.21 -3.98
CA TYR A 50 -4.19 -18.55 -3.42
C TYR A 50 -5.35 -18.48 -2.42
N PHE A 51 -6.17 -19.53 -2.37
CA PHE A 51 -7.48 -19.50 -1.70
C PHE A 51 -7.99 -20.89 -1.23
N GLY A 52 -7.11 -21.89 -1.19
CA GLY A 52 -7.45 -23.28 -0.84
C GLY A 52 -7.88 -24.13 -2.04
N SER A 53 -7.88 -25.45 -1.82
CA SER A 53 -8.33 -26.39 -2.84
C SER A 53 -9.80 -26.14 -3.23
N LYS A 54 -10.23 -26.66 -4.38
CA LYS A 54 -11.63 -26.54 -4.79
C LYS A 54 -12.57 -27.26 -3.80
N GLY A 55 -12.23 -28.50 -3.40
CA GLY A 55 -13.07 -29.31 -2.53
C GLY A 55 -13.29 -28.69 -1.14
N GLU A 56 -12.23 -28.19 -0.50
CA GLU A 56 -12.34 -27.55 0.83
C GLU A 56 -13.25 -26.31 0.79
N ARG A 57 -13.13 -25.49 -0.26
CA ARG A 57 -14.00 -24.31 -0.46
C ARG A 57 -15.45 -24.71 -0.68
N GLU A 58 -15.70 -25.78 -1.43
CA GLU A 58 -17.05 -26.30 -1.66
C GLU A 58 -17.68 -26.81 -0.37
N ASP A 59 -16.96 -27.62 0.42
CA ASP A 59 -17.46 -28.10 1.72
C ASP A 59 -17.65 -26.97 2.75
N ALA A 60 -16.75 -25.98 2.78
CA ALA A 60 -16.90 -24.79 3.62
C ALA A 60 -18.13 -23.97 3.23
N ALA A 61 -18.32 -23.71 1.94
CA ALA A 61 -19.50 -23.05 1.39
C ALA A 61 -20.80 -23.81 1.74
N LYS A 62 -20.79 -25.14 1.64
CA LYS A 62 -21.91 -26.01 2.04
C LYS A 62 -22.26 -25.81 3.50
N LYS A 63 -21.25 -25.82 4.37
CA LYS A 63 -21.41 -25.69 5.82
C LYS A 63 -21.99 -24.32 6.20
N LYS A 64 -21.57 -23.24 5.53
CA LYS A 64 -22.14 -21.88 5.73
C LYS A 64 -23.62 -21.84 5.38
N VAL A 65 -23.98 -22.27 4.16
CA VAL A 65 -25.38 -22.27 3.68
C VAL A 65 -26.28 -23.13 4.57
N ARG A 66 -25.84 -24.32 4.98
CA ARG A 66 -26.55 -25.19 5.94
C ARG A 66 -26.82 -24.51 7.28
N ALA A 67 -25.88 -23.72 7.77
CA ALA A 67 -25.97 -23.05 9.07
C ALA A 67 -26.83 -21.77 9.06
N ILE A 68 -27.29 -21.28 7.89
CA ILE A 68 -28.16 -20.10 7.81
C ILE A 68 -29.59 -20.42 8.28
N LEU A 69 -30.19 -21.50 7.80
CA LEU A 69 -31.53 -21.96 8.19
C LEU A 69 -31.59 -23.49 8.26
N PRO A 70 -32.30 -24.08 9.26
CA PRO A 70 -32.51 -25.53 9.31
C PRO A 70 -33.12 -26.12 8.03
N LEU A 71 -33.91 -25.32 7.32
CA LEU A 71 -34.53 -25.73 6.07
C LEU A 71 -33.57 -25.72 4.87
N PHE A 72 -32.52 -24.88 4.88
CA PHE A 72 -31.52 -24.91 3.80
C PHE A 72 -30.76 -26.24 3.83
N ASP A 73 -30.43 -26.75 5.02
CA ASP A 73 -29.84 -28.09 5.16
C ASP A 73 -30.79 -29.19 4.64
N ASN A 74 -32.07 -29.14 5.01
CA ASN A 74 -33.07 -30.10 4.50
C ASN A 74 -33.24 -30.01 2.97
N LEU A 75 -33.37 -28.82 2.39
CA LEU A 75 -33.54 -28.63 0.94
C LEU A 75 -32.31 -29.10 0.14
N LEU A 76 -31.11 -29.01 0.70
CA LEU A 76 -29.89 -29.54 0.10
C LEU A 76 -29.89 -31.08 -0.01
N GLU A 77 -30.68 -31.81 0.78
CA GLU A 77 -30.85 -33.26 0.63
C GLU A 77 -31.72 -33.65 -0.57
N TRP A 78 -32.46 -32.69 -1.15
CA TRP A 78 -33.36 -32.88 -2.31
C TRP A 78 -32.75 -32.43 -3.64
N VAL A 79 -31.59 -31.75 -3.61
CA VAL A 79 -30.85 -31.36 -4.81
C VAL A 79 -30.46 -32.61 -5.62
N GLY A 80 -30.77 -32.59 -6.92
CA GLY A 80 -30.49 -33.70 -7.84
C GLY A 80 -31.45 -34.90 -7.75
N ARG A 81 -32.51 -34.83 -6.94
CA ARG A 81 -33.59 -35.84 -6.95
C ARG A 81 -34.60 -35.59 -8.08
N LYS A 82 -35.46 -36.57 -8.35
CA LYS A 82 -36.53 -36.45 -9.35
C LYS A 82 -37.62 -35.49 -8.87
N GLU A 83 -38.28 -34.82 -9.80
CA GLU A 83 -39.36 -33.86 -9.49
C GLU A 83 -40.50 -34.50 -8.69
N ASP A 84 -40.91 -35.73 -9.02
CA ASP A 84 -41.95 -36.48 -8.29
C ASP A 84 -41.59 -36.70 -6.80
N ASP A 85 -40.31 -36.97 -6.51
CA ASP A 85 -39.82 -37.16 -5.13
C ASP A 85 -39.87 -35.84 -4.36
N ILE A 86 -39.46 -34.74 -5.02
CA ILE A 86 -39.47 -33.37 -4.47
C ILE A 86 -40.91 -32.91 -4.18
N ILE A 87 -41.83 -33.12 -5.13
CA ILE A 87 -43.27 -32.81 -4.96
C ILE A 87 -43.89 -33.66 -3.83
N SER A 88 -43.49 -34.94 -3.72
CA SER A 88 -43.96 -35.83 -2.65
C SER A 88 -43.47 -35.40 -1.27
N PHE A 89 -42.20 -34.99 -1.14
CA PHE A 89 -41.67 -34.35 0.06
C PHE A 89 -42.50 -33.12 0.43
N ALA A 90 -42.80 -32.26 -0.55
CA ALA A 90 -43.60 -31.07 -0.28
C ALA A 90 -45.00 -31.38 0.24
N LYS A 91 -45.68 -32.38 -0.31
CA LYS A 91 -47.01 -32.81 0.13
C LYS A 91 -47.00 -33.27 1.60
N ASN A 92 -45.97 -33.99 2.01
CA ASN A 92 -45.90 -34.64 3.33
C ASN A 92 -45.23 -33.81 4.43
N ALA A 93 -44.27 -32.94 4.09
CA ALA A 93 -43.49 -32.19 5.08
C ALA A 93 -43.86 -30.70 5.15
N LEU A 94 -44.10 -30.04 4.00
CA LEU A 94 -44.24 -28.58 3.92
C LEU A 94 -45.69 -28.11 4.18
N ALA A 95 -46.24 -28.43 5.35
CA ALA A 95 -47.51 -27.87 5.83
C ALA A 95 -47.30 -26.45 6.40
N PRO A 96 -48.21 -25.47 6.20
CA PRO A 96 -48.02 -24.07 6.61
C PRO A 96 -47.54 -23.87 8.05
N GLU A 97 -48.16 -24.56 9.00
CA GLU A 97 -47.76 -24.52 10.42
C GLU A 97 -46.32 -25.01 10.63
N THR A 98 -45.92 -26.09 9.94
CA THR A 98 -44.54 -26.60 9.99
C THR A 98 -43.54 -25.61 9.38
N ILE A 99 -43.91 -24.90 8.29
CA ILE A 99 -43.04 -23.86 7.72
C ILE A 99 -42.74 -22.78 8.76
N VAL A 100 -43.79 -22.26 9.37
CA VAL A 100 -43.70 -21.13 10.31
C VAL A 100 -43.03 -21.56 11.62
N THR A 101 -43.52 -22.61 12.26
CA THR A 101 -43.07 -23.01 13.60
C THR A 101 -41.71 -23.73 13.60
N ARG A 102 -41.44 -24.61 12.62
CA ARG A 102 -40.22 -25.45 12.59
C ARG A 102 -39.08 -24.82 11.79
N TRP A 103 -39.37 -24.19 10.65
CA TRP A 103 -38.31 -23.76 9.72
C TRP A 103 -37.98 -22.28 9.81
N TYR A 104 -38.99 -21.41 9.93
CA TYR A 104 -38.78 -20.04 10.36
C TYR A 104 -38.58 -19.93 11.88
N GLN A 105 -38.69 -21.05 12.61
CA GLN A 105 -38.46 -21.14 14.06
C GLN A 105 -39.33 -20.15 14.86
N ALA A 106 -40.55 -19.86 14.39
CA ALA A 106 -41.53 -19.05 15.07
C ALA A 106 -42.18 -19.84 16.20
N SER A 107 -41.51 -19.90 17.35
CA SER A 107 -42.04 -20.60 18.52
C SER A 107 -43.14 -19.76 19.18
N GLY A 108 -44.16 -20.42 19.73
CA GLY A 108 -45.25 -19.75 20.47
C GLY A 108 -44.82 -19.09 21.80
N GLY A 109 -43.51 -18.99 22.07
CA GLY A 109 -42.93 -18.59 23.35
C GLY A 109 -42.31 -17.19 23.40
N GLY A 110 -42.44 -16.37 22.35
CA GLY A 110 -41.92 -14.99 22.35
C GLY A 110 -40.99 -14.63 21.20
N SER A 111 -40.51 -15.62 20.42
CA SER A 111 -39.41 -15.39 19.47
C SER A 111 -39.53 -16.13 18.14
N ILE A 112 -39.02 -15.48 17.09
CA ILE A 112 -38.68 -16.09 15.78
C ILE A 112 -37.16 -16.29 15.77
N ALA A 113 -36.70 -17.53 15.66
CA ALA A 113 -35.30 -17.87 15.41
C ALA A 113 -34.27 -17.28 16.43
N GLY A 114 -34.73 -16.92 17.64
CA GLY A 114 -33.94 -16.29 18.69
C GLY A 114 -34.13 -14.77 18.82
N THR A 115 -34.92 -14.13 17.95
CA THR A 115 -35.28 -12.71 18.03
C THR A 115 -36.64 -12.55 18.71
N ASP A 116 -36.71 -11.74 19.77
CA ASP A 116 -37.95 -11.41 20.47
C ASP A 116 -38.90 -10.62 19.56
N ILE A 117 -40.18 -10.99 19.59
CA ILE A 117 -41.27 -10.37 18.82
C ILE A 117 -42.40 -9.96 19.75
N THR A 118 -43.05 -8.83 19.44
CA THR A 118 -44.13 -8.33 20.29
C THR A 118 -45.34 -9.26 20.27
N GLY A 119 -46.14 -9.26 21.34
CA GLY A 119 -47.42 -9.99 21.38
C GLY A 119 -48.44 -9.52 20.32
N ALA A 120 -48.23 -8.35 19.71
CA ALA A 120 -49.02 -7.90 18.55
C ALA A 120 -48.55 -8.59 17.26
N ASP A 121 -47.23 -8.78 17.09
CA ASP A 121 -46.65 -9.44 15.92
C ASP A 121 -46.89 -10.95 15.94
N GLN A 122 -46.85 -11.59 17.11
CA GLN A 122 -47.30 -12.98 17.31
C GLN A 122 -48.70 -13.22 16.73
N LYS A 123 -49.65 -12.31 16.98
CA LYS A 123 -51.02 -12.41 16.44
C LYS A 123 -51.06 -12.27 14.92
N LYS A 124 -50.17 -11.47 14.32
CA LYS A 124 -50.02 -11.39 12.85
C LYS A 124 -49.44 -12.69 12.29
N ILE A 125 -48.46 -13.28 12.97
CA ILE A 125 -47.78 -14.52 12.55
C ILE A 125 -48.78 -15.68 12.43
N LEU A 126 -49.74 -15.80 13.36
CA LEU A 126 -50.83 -16.79 13.28
C LEU A 126 -51.63 -16.68 11.97
N LEU A 127 -51.79 -15.49 11.39
CA LEU A 127 -52.50 -15.28 10.13
C LEU A 127 -51.85 -16.00 8.93
N THR A 128 -50.67 -16.60 9.08
CA THR A 128 -50.00 -17.35 7.99
C THR A 128 -50.30 -18.84 7.96
N TYR A 129 -50.82 -19.41 9.05
CA TYR A 129 -51.07 -20.85 9.15
C TYR A 129 -52.35 -21.24 9.92
N ALA A 130 -52.93 -20.35 10.71
CA ALA A 130 -54.23 -20.60 11.37
C ALA A 130 -55.36 -20.67 10.33
N ASN A 131 -56.38 -21.50 10.60
CA ASN A 131 -57.48 -21.72 9.67
C ASN A 131 -58.60 -20.66 9.87
N PRO A 132 -58.80 -19.72 8.93
CA PRO A 132 -59.66 -18.56 9.11
C PRO A 132 -61.16 -18.89 9.28
N TYR A 133 -61.60 -20.10 8.93
CA TYR A 133 -62.99 -20.54 9.16
C TYR A 133 -63.23 -21.05 10.59
N TYR A 134 -62.16 -21.39 11.31
CA TYR A 134 -62.19 -21.84 12.71
C TYR A 134 -61.73 -20.73 13.63
N SER A 135 -60.47 -20.28 13.51
CA SER A 135 -59.94 -19.18 14.31
C SER A 135 -58.67 -18.61 13.68
N LEU A 136 -58.45 -17.31 13.89
CA LEU A 136 -57.20 -16.62 13.56
C LEU A 136 -56.26 -16.47 14.77
N THR A 137 -56.69 -16.90 15.96
CA THR A 137 -55.98 -16.70 17.23
C THR A 137 -55.63 -18.00 17.96
N GLU A 138 -56.26 -19.12 17.64
CA GLU A 138 -55.87 -20.46 18.10
C GLU A 138 -55.80 -21.39 16.87
N PRO A 139 -54.59 -21.81 16.44
CA PRO A 139 -54.42 -22.65 15.26
C PRO A 139 -54.84 -24.11 15.48
N ASN A 140 -54.89 -24.59 16.73
CA ASN A 140 -55.28 -25.97 17.02
C ASN A 140 -56.80 -26.13 17.06
N GLU A 141 -57.37 -26.61 15.95
CA GLU A 141 -58.81 -26.84 15.76
C GLU A 141 -59.46 -27.69 16.87
N ALA A 142 -58.70 -28.59 17.53
CA ALA A 142 -59.21 -29.47 18.60
C ALA A 142 -59.35 -28.80 19.97
N LYS A 143 -58.77 -27.60 20.17
CA LYS A 143 -58.95 -26.81 21.41
C LYS A 143 -60.14 -25.85 21.35
N LEU A 144 -60.69 -25.60 20.16
CA LEU A 144 -61.78 -24.64 19.96
C LEU A 144 -63.12 -25.24 20.36
N SER A 145 -63.85 -24.55 21.25
CA SER A 145 -65.24 -24.90 21.49
C SER A 145 -66.12 -24.52 20.29
N ALA A 146 -67.33 -25.07 20.20
CA ALA A 146 -68.30 -24.68 19.18
C ALA A 146 -68.62 -23.17 19.19
N GLN A 147 -68.47 -22.49 20.33
CA GLN A 147 -68.71 -21.06 20.48
C GLN A 147 -67.59 -20.21 19.87
N ASP A 148 -66.34 -20.69 19.93
CA ASP A 148 -65.15 -19.94 19.53
C ASP A 148 -64.84 -20.05 18.03
N LYS A 149 -65.54 -20.92 17.27
CA LYS A 149 -65.37 -21.05 15.82
C LYS A 149 -65.95 -19.84 15.08
N GLU A 150 -65.18 -19.24 14.16
CA GLU A 150 -65.59 -18.09 13.34
C GLU A 150 -66.83 -18.42 12.49
N VAL A 151 -66.76 -19.47 11.65
CA VAL A 151 -67.92 -20.01 10.93
C VAL A 151 -68.48 -21.18 11.72
N LYS A 152 -69.79 -21.23 11.97
CA LYS A 152 -70.45 -22.30 12.74
C LYS A 152 -71.42 -23.10 11.88
N THR A 153 -71.44 -24.43 11.95
CA THR A 153 -72.49 -25.26 11.32
C THR A 153 -73.84 -25.09 12.00
N CYS A 154 -74.89 -25.72 11.45
CA CYS A 154 -76.22 -25.72 12.05
C CYS A 154 -76.22 -26.31 13.48
N GLN A 155 -75.45 -27.38 13.72
CA GLN A 155 -75.30 -27.95 15.05
C GLN A 155 -74.42 -27.09 15.96
N GLU A 156 -73.24 -26.65 15.49
CA GLU A 156 -72.34 -25.81 16.28
C GLU A 156 -73.00 -24.51 16.74
N ASN A 157 -73.84 -23.89 15.90
CA ASN A 157 -74.58 -22.67 16.23
C ASN A 157 -75.69 -22.90 17.27
N LYS A 158 -76.35 -24.07 17.26
CA LYS A 158 -77.31 -24.46 18.31
C LYS A 158 -76.59 -24.66 19.65
N ASP A 159 -75.46 -25.34 19.62
CA ASP A 159 -74.67 -25.65 20.82
C ASP A 159 -74.03 -24.39 21.42
N SER A 160 -73.67 -23.40 20.60
CA SER A 160 -73.18 -22.09 21.04
C SER A 160 -74.27 -21.10 21.50
N LYS A 161 -75.52 -21.56 21.72
CA LYS A 161 -76.70 -20.72 22.06
C LYS A 161 -76.99 -19.59 21.07
N GLY A 162 -76.67 -19.78 19.79
CA GLY A 162 -76.94 -18.79 18.73
C GLY A 162 -78.43 -18.64 18.40
N PRO A 163 -78.78 -17.74 17.46
CA PRO A 163 -80.15 -17.55 17.00
C PRO A 163 -80.75 -18.88 16.49
N LYS A 164 -81.99 -19.19 16.89
CA LYS A 164 -82.73 -20.34 16.36
C LYS A 164 -83.13 -20.09 14.90
N GLU A 165 -82.30 -20.56 13.99
CA GLU A 165 -82.48 -20.46 12.55
C GLU A 165 -83.05 -21.76 11.94
N SER A 166 -83.65 -21.66 10.74
CA SER A 166 -83.97 -22.84 9.93
C SER A 166 -82.69 -23.45 9.33
N GLN A 167 -82.73 -24.73 8.95
CA GLN A 167 -81.58 -25.38 8.31
C GLN A 167 -81.22 -24.71 6.96
N GLU A 168 -82.20 -24.16 6.26
CA GLU A 168 -82.02 -23.40 5.00
C GLU A 168 -81.39 -22.02 5.25
N ALA A 169 -81.81 -21.29 6.28
CA ALA A 169 -81.15 -20.04 6.67
C ALA A 169 -79.69 -20.29 7.14
N SER A 170 -79.47 -21.41 7.85
CA SER A 170 -78.13 -21.86 8.26
C SER A 170 -77.23 -22.18 7.06
N ARG A 171 -77.74 -22.88 6.04
CA ARG A 171 -77.07 -23.15 4.76
C ARG A 171 -76.59 -21.86 4.10
N ASP A 172 -77.51 -20.91 3.92
CA ASP A 172 -77.24 -19.69 3.18
C ASP A 172 -76.28 -18.77 3.94
N ARG A 173 -76.45 -18.62 5.26
CA ARG A 173 -75.49 -17.90 6.11
C ARG A 173 -74.09 -18.52 6.00
N PHE A 174 -73.97 -19.83 6.18
CA PHE A 174 -72.69 -20.55 6.13
C PHE A 174 -71.97 -20.35 4.79
N ALA A 175 -72.68 -20.46 3.68
CA ALA A 175 -72.13 -20.24 2.34
C ALA A 175 -71.79 -18.77 2.03
N ILE A 176 -72.41 -17.81 2.71
CA ILE A 176 -72.04 -16.39 2.66
C ILE A 176 -70.78 -16.14 3.50
N GLU A 177 -70.74 -16.68 4.73
CA GLU A 177 -69.62 -16.56 5.67
C GLU A 177 -68.33 -17.17 5.10
N LEU A 178 -68.38 -18.40 4.57
CA LEU A 178 -67.24 -19.02 3.88
C LEU A 178 -66.70 -18.10 2.79
N GLY A 179 -67.52 -17.71 1.81
CA GLY A 179 -67.09 -16.88 0.68
C GLY A 179 -66.56 -15.50 1.10
N ALA A 180 -67.16 -14.88 2.11
CA ALA A 180 -66.71 -13.59 2.65
C ALA A 180 -65.35 -13.71 3.34
N ILE A 181 -65.14 -14.75 4.15
CA ILE A 181 -63.87 -15.02 4.83
C ILE A 181 -62.76 -15.35 3.84
N THR A 182 -63.03 -16.21 2.84
CA THR A 182 -62.07 -16.51 1.77
C THR A 182 -61.59 -15.23 1.09
N LYS A 183 -62.53 -14.40 0.63
CA LYS A 183 -62.23 -13.14 -0.07
C LYS A 183 -61.50 -12.12 0.82
N ARG A 184 -61.81 -12.05 2.11
CA ARG A 184 -61.13 -11.19 3.10
C ARG A 184 -59.70 -11.65 3.36
N TYR A 185 -59.50 -12.96 3.51
CA TYR A 185 -58.25 -13.55 3.95
C TYR A 185 -57.21 -13.66 2.83
N THR A 186 -57.62 -14.06 1.62
CA THR A 186 -56.74 -14.17 0.43
C THR A 186 -56.64 -12.86 -0.38
N ARG A 187 -56.82 -11.71 0.28
CA ARG A 187 -56.83 -10.39 -0.37
C ARG A 187 -55.41 -9.99 -0.82
N PRO A 188 -55.14 -9.75 -2.13
CA PRO A 188 -53.78 -9.55 -2.63
C PRO A 188 -53.07 -8.30 -2.11
N ASP A 189 -53.80 -7.20 -1.91
CA ASP A 189 -53.30 -5.95 -1.32
C ASP A 189 -53.20 -5.99 0.22
N GLY A 190 -53.54 -7.14 0.82
CA GLY A 190 -53.56 -7.35 2.27
C GLY A 190 -54.69 -6.63 2.99
N GLY A 191 -54.53 -6.49 4.30
CA GLY A 191 -55.53 -5.90 5.18
C GLY A 191 -55.62 -6.61 6.53
N GLN A 192 -56.37 -6.02 7.47
CA GLN A 192 -56.58 -6.62 8.78
C GLN A 192 -57.15 -8.04 8.63
N ASN A 193 -56.56 -9.00 9.35
CA ASN A 193 -56.94 -10.41 9.34
C ASN A 193 -56.74 -11.13 7.97
N SER A 194 -55.75 -10.70 7.18
CA SER A 194 -55.35 -11.36 5.92
C SER A 194 -54.04 -12.14 6.02
N PHE A 195 -53.86 -13.14 5.15
CA PHE A 195 -52.59 -13.88 5.02
C PHE A 195 -51.41 -12.95 4.74
N VAL A 196 -51.56 -12.03 3.78
CA VAL A 196 -50.48 -11.14 3.30
C VAL A 196 -49.91 -10.28 4.43
N THR A 197 -50.74 -9.83 5.37
CA THR A 197 -50.29 -9.08 6.56
C THR A 197 -49.45 -9.92 7.52
N GLY A 198 -49.79 -11.20 7.71
CA GLY A 198 -48.95 -12.12 8.49
C GLY A 198 -47.65 -12.49 7.77
N ALA A 199 -47.75 -12.80 6.48
CA ALA A 199 -46.64 -13.22 5.64
C ALA A 199 -45.55 -12.15 5.56
N LYS A 200 -45.97 -10.88 5.36
CA LYS A 200 -45.07 -9.72 5.41
C LYS A 200 -44.33 -9.60 6.74
N GLN A 201 -45.03 -9.73 7.87
CA GLN A 201 -44.42 -9.63 9.20
C GLN A 201 -43.36 -10.73 9.43
N ILE A 202 -43.65 -11.97 9.02
CA ILE A 202 -42.68 -13.08 9.09
C ILE A 202 -41.50 -12.78 8.17
N PHE A 203 -41.75 -12.42 6.92
CA PHE A 203 -40.70 -12.17 5.93
C PHE A 203 -39.73 -11.08 6.40
N GLU A 204 -40.23 -9.93 6.87
CA GLU A 204 -39.39 -8.84 7.39
C GLU A 204 -38.55 -9.28 8.60
N THR A 205 -39.15 -10.04 9.53
CA THR A 205 -38.47 -10.52 10.74
C THR A 205 -37.40 -11.57 10.42
N VAL A 206 -37.72 -12.52 9.55
CA VAL A 206 -36.80 -13.58 9.13
C VAL A 206 -35.69 -12.98 8.27
N SER A 207 -35.99 -12.12 7.30
CA SER A 207 -34.99 -11.50 6.41
C SER A 207 -33.90 -10.77 7.20
N GLY A 208 -34.24 -9.91 8.16
CA GLY A 208 -33.25 -9.21 8.98
C GLY A 208 -32.41 -10.14 9.88
N MET A 209 -32.99 -11.26 10.32
CA MET A 209 -32.28 -12.30 11.06
C MET A 209 -31.32 -13.10 10.15
N LEU A 210 -31.68 -13.34 8.88
CA LEU A 210 -30.80 -13.99 7.90
C LEU A 210 -29.60 -13.12 7.54
N ASP A 211 -29.81 -11.83 7.28
CA ASP A 211 -28.73 -10.88 7.04
C ASP A 211 -27.74 -10.88 8.20
N LYS A 212 -28.25 -10.82 9.44
CA LYS A 212 -27.43 -10.90 10.64
C LYS A 212 -26.70 -12.25 10.77
N ARG A 213 -27.33 -13.39 10.45
CA ARG A 213 -26.64 -14.70 10.48
C ARG A 213 -25.52 -14.80 9.43
N VAL A 214 -25.70 -14.22 8.24
CA VAL A 214 -24.62 -14.11 7.23
C VAL A 214 -23.47 -13.26 7.77
N ASP A 215 -23.79 -12.11 8.35
CA ASP A 215 -22.80 -11.19 8.93
C ASP A 215 -22.02 -11.83 10.07
N ASP A 216 -22.72 -12.37 11.08
CA ASP A 216 -22.13 -13.02 12.26
C ASP A 216 -21.22 -14.19 11.81
N GLN A 217 -21.62 -15.00 10.82
CA GLN A 217 -20.78 -16.10 10.28
C GLN A 217 -19.45 -15.62 9.68
N ILE A 218 -19.43 -14.47 9.01
CA ILE A 218 -18.23 -13.95 8.33
C ILE A 218 -17.35 -13.17 9.30
N VAL A 219 -17.97 -12.39 10.20
CA VAL A 219 -17.30 -11.67 11.28
C VAL A 219 -16.59 -12.65 12.22
N ASP A 220 -17.28 -13.69 12.68
CA ASP A 220 -16.70 -14.74 13.53
C ASP A 220 -15.51 -15.42 12.86
N GLU A 221 -15.56 -15.66 11.54
CA GLU A 221 -14.47 -16.34 10.86
C GLU A 221 -13.23 -15.44 10.70
N LEU A 222 -13.42 -14.17 10.33
CA LEU A 222 -12.32 -13.19 10.32
C LEU A 222 -11.70 -13.03 11.71
N GLN A 223 -12.49 -13.02 12.77
CA GLN A 223 -12.01 -12.87 14.15
C GLN A 223 -11.33 -14.14 14.69
N ARG A 224 -11.90 -15.33 14.47
CA ARG A 224 -11.29 -16.61 14.89
C ARG A 224 -9.99 -16.91 14.14
N LYS A 225 -9.86 -16.46 12.90
CA LYS A 225 -8.65 -16.57 12.06
C LYS A 225 -7.79 -15.29 12.09
N ALA A 226 -7.99 -14.39 13.06
CA ALA A 226 -7.25 -13.12 13.11
C ALA A 226 -5.72 -13.30 13.21
N SER A 227 -5.25 -14.42 13.79
CA SER A 227 -3.84 -14.80 13.84
C SER A 227 -3.26 -15.32 12.51
N SER A 228 -4.09 -15.57 11.49
CA SER A 228 -3.66 -16.02 10.15
C SER A 228 -4.01 -14.99 9.07
N ILE A 229 -3.74 -13.70 9.35
CA ILE A 229 -3.77 -12.65 8.33
C ILE A 229 -2.67 -12.85 7.29
N ALA A 230 -1.52 -13.41 7.71
CA ALA A 230 -0.42 -13.78 6.85
C ALA A 230 -0.69 -15.08 6.08
N TRP A 231 -0.16 -15.13 4.87
CA TRP A 231 0.00 -16.31 4.03
C TRP A 231 1.11 -17.20 4.59
N ASP A 232 0.87 -18.51 4.55
CA ASP A 232 1.83 -19.53 4.98
C ASP A 232 2.63 -20.02 3.76
N PRO A 233 3.95 -19.76 3.69
CA PRO A 233 4.80 -20.19 2.57
C PRO A 233 4.96 -21.72 2.48
N ASP A 234 4.79 -22.46 3.57
CA ASP A 234 4.85 -23.92 3.61
C ASP A 234 3.51 -24.55 3.16
N ASN A 235 2.43 -23.76 3.17
CA ASN A 235 1.09 -24.17 2.74
C ASN A 235 0.49 -23.18 1.73
N GLN A 236 1.25 -22.92 0.66
CA GLN A 236 0.96 -21.85 -0.30
C GLN A 236 -0.45 -21.90 -0.86
N GLU A 237 -0.92 -23.09 -1.27
CA GLU A 237 -2.22 -23.27 -1.91
C GLU A 237 -3.39 -22.80 -1.04
N ALA A 238 -3.25 -22.90 0.29
CA ALA A 238 -4.31 -22.58 1.22
C ALA A 238 -4.67 -21.08 1.24
N GLY A 239 -3.72 -20.17 1.01
CA GLY A 239 -3.96 -18.73 1.05
C GLY A 239 -4.33 -18.18 2.44
N THR A 240 -4.65 -16.89 2.52
CA THR A 240 -5.04 -16.22 3.79
C THR A 240 -6.50 -16.48 4.15
N ALA A 241 -6.89 -16.16 5.39
CA ALA A 241 -8.30 -16.24 5.80
C ALA A 241 -9.24 -15.40 4.90
N MET A 242 -8.75 -14.24 4.44
CA MET A 242 -9.49 -13.30 3.61
C MET A 242 -9.61 -13.77 2.15
N THR A 243 -8.55 -14.35 1.56
CA THR A 243 -8.63 -14.88 0.18
C THR A 243 -9.48 -16.15 0.09
N ARG A 244 -9.47 -17.00 1.12
CA ARG A 244 -10.39 -18.15 1.25
C ARG A 244 -11.84 -17.67 1.30
N LEU A 245 -12.19 -16.78 2.23
CA LEU A 245 -13.54 -16.23 2.37
C LEU A 245 -14.03 -15.59 1.07
N TYR A 246 -13.20 -14.80 0.39
CA TYR A 246 -13.52 -14.22 -0.92
C TYR A 246 -14.01 -15.28 -1.93
N GLN A 247 -13.30 -16.39 -2.05
CA GLN A 247 -13.62 -17.45 -3.01
C GLN A 247 -14.72 -18.42 -2.55
N GLU A 248 -14.85 -18.69 -1.25
CA GLU A 248 -16.00 -19.40 -0.69
C GLU A 248 -17.30 -18.62 -1.00
N LEU A 249 -17.29 -17.31 -0.81
CA LEU A 249 -18.42 -16.44 -1.14
C LEU A 249 -18.70 -16.37 -2.64
N ALA A 250 -17.66 -16.27 -3.48
CA ALA A 250 -17.80 -16.33 -4.93
C ALA A 250 -18.49 -17.62 -5.40
N TRP A 251 -18.15 -18.75 -4.78
CA TRP A 251 -18.77 -20.04 -5.06
C TRP A 251 -20.24 -20.08 -4.57
N ILE A 252 -20.53 -19.60 -3.34
CA ILE A 252 -21.90 -19.57 -2.77
C ILE A 252 -22.89 -18.80 -3.68
N ILE A 253 -22.46 -17.68 -4.26
CA ILE A 253 -23.32 -16.81 -5.09
C ILE A 253 -23.33 -17.22 -6.58
N SER A 254 -22.52 -18.19 -7.00
CA SER A 254 -22.41 -18.65 -8.38
C SER A 254 -23.68 -19.35 -8.90
N GLN A 255 -23.70 -19.71 -10.19
CA GLN A 255 -24.80 -20.47 -10.79
C GLN A 255 -24.79 -21.96 -10.35
N ASP A 256 -23.61 -22.52 -10.05
CA ASP A 256 -23.46 -23.89 -9.55
C ASP A 256 -23.50 -23.98 -8.01
N GLY A 257 -23.68 -22.83 -7.34
CA GLY A 257 -23.65 -22.70 -5.88
C GLY A 257 -24.89 -23.25 -5.17
N TYR A 258 -24.72 -23.68 -3.92
CA TYR A 258 -25.79 -24.29 -3.12
C TYR A 258 -27.06 -23.43 -2.96
N LEU A 259 -26.95 -22.09 -2.94
CA LEU A 259 -28.13 -21.24 -2.91
C LEU A 259 -28.93 -21.32 -4.22
N GLN A 260 -28.25 -21.42 -5.38
CA GLN A 260 -28.93 -21.60 -6.66
C GLN A 260 -29.62 -22.98 -6.75
N ALA A 261 -28.97 -24.03 -6.23
CA ALA A 261 -29.56 -25.36 -6.14
C ALA A 261 -30.79 -25.41 -5.23
N ILE A 262 -30.77 -24.70 -4.09
CA ILE A 262 -31.95 -24.51 -3.22
C ILE A 262 -33.08 -23.79 -3.98
N SER A 263 -32.78 -22.69 -4.69
CA SER A 263 -33.78 -21.97 -5.49
C SER A 263 -34.39 -22.85 -6.60
N GLN A 264 -33.62 -23.76 -7.21
CA GLN A 264 -34.14 -24.73 -8.19
C GLN A 264 -35.13 -25.72 -7.55
N VAL A 265 -34.82 -26.27 -6.37
CA VAL A 265 -35.74 -27.13 -5.63
C VAL A 265 -37.03 -26.36 -5.27
N LEU A 266 -36.92 -25.10 -4.84
CA LEU A 266 -38.09 -24.27 -4.54
C LEU A 266 -38.93 -23.95 -5.78
N ASN A 267 -38.32 -23.73 -6.96
CA ASN A 267 -39.04 -23.52 -8.21
C ASN A 267 -39.95 -24.71 -8.55
N VAL A 268 -39.42 -25.94 -8.55
CA VAL A 268 -40.21 -27.17 -8.81
C VAL A 268 -41.45 -27.25 -7.92
N LEU A 269 -41.32 -26.84 -6.66
CA LEU A 269 -42.42 -26.83 -5.68
C LEU A 269 -43.44 -25.72 -5.91
N ILE A 270 -42.97 -24.51 -6.22
CA ILE A 270 -43.82 -23.36 -6.51
C ILE A 270 -44.58 -23.58 -7.82
N ASP A 271 -43.94 -24.12 -8.84
CA ASP A 271 -44.54 -24.42 -10.15
C ASP A 271 -45.59 -25.54 -10.05
N SER A 272 -45.32 -26.60 -9.28
CA SER A 272 -46.32 -27.62 -8.97
C SER A 272 -47.57 -27.03 -8.28
N LEU A 273 -47.40 -26.07 -7.36
CA LEU A 273 -48.54 -25.39 -6.73
C LEU A 273 -49.24 -24.42 -7.68
N ASN A 274 -48.51 -23.71 -8.55
CA ASN A 274 -49.06 -22.81 -9.55
C ASN A 274 -49.96 -23.56 -10.55
N GLN A 275 -49.57 -24.77 -10.97
CA GLN A 275 -50.38 -25.63 -11.84
C GLN A 275 -51.72 -26.04 -11.19
N GLU A 276 -51.78 -26.16 -9.85
CA GLU A 276 -53.01 -26.47 -9.12
C GLU A 276 -53.95 -25.25 -8.90
N GLU A 277 -53.50 -23.99 -9.12
CA GLU A 277 -54.20 -22.78 -8.68
C GLU A 277 -55.66 -22.68 -9.17
N GLY A 278 -55.88 -22.83 -10.48
CA GLY A 278 -57.22 -22.72 -11.07
C GLY A 278 -58.17 -23.76 -10.49
N PHE A 279 -57.74 -25.04 -10.52
CA PHE A 279 -58.50 -26.16 -10.01
C PHE A 279 -58.89 -25.98 -8.53
N ARG A 280 -57.93 -25.62 -7.66
CA ARG A 280 -58.17 -25.45 -6.20
C ARG A 280 -59.14 -24.32 -5.90
N LYS A 281 -59.01 -23.20 -6.61
CA LYS A 281 -59.88 -22.03 -6.46
C LYS A 281 -61.30 -22.33 -6.93
N ASP A 282 -61.44 -22.95 -8.09
CA ASP A 282 -62.73 -23.31 -8.66
C ASP A 282 -63.43 -24.40 -7.82
N GLN A 283 -62.69 -25.37 -7.28
CA GLN A 283 -63.22 -26.39 -6.35
C GLN A 283 -63.86 -25.73 -5.12
N ALA A 284 -63.19 -24.77 -4.45
CA ALA A 284 -63.75 -24.08 -3.29
C ALA A 284 -64.99 -23.22 -3.63
N ILE A 285 -64.99 -22.54 -4.78
CA ILE A 285 -66.13 -21.75 -5.26
C ILE A 285 -67.31 -22.66 -5.59
N ASN A 286 -67.07 -23.74 -6.35
CA ASN A 286 -68.10 -24.69 -6.77
C ASN A 286 -68.73 -25.40 -5.58
N THR A 287 -67.94 -25.83 -4.59
CA THR A 287 -68.49 -26.44 -3.37
C THR A 287 -69.33 -25.45 -2.55
N THR A 288 -68.93 -24.17 -2.49
CA THR A 288 -69.73 -23.12 -1.81
C THR A 288 -71.04 -22.82 -2.54
N ASN A 289 -71.05 -22.88 -3.88
CA ASN A 289 -72.27 -22.72 -4.68
C ASN A 289 -73.18 -23.95 -4.57
N ALA A 290 -72.64 -25.16 -4.71
CA ALA A 290 -73.36 -26.41 -4.54
C ALA A 290 -74.03 -26.52 -3.16
N LEU A 291 -73.36 -26.01 -2.10
CA LEU A 291 -73.97 -25.92 -0.76
C LEU A 291 -75.26 -25.07 -0.78
N ARG A 292 -75.31 -23.94 -1.49
CA ARG A 292 -76.53 -23.10 -1.60
C ARG A 292 -77.63 -23.77 -2.42
N GLU A 293 -77.26 -24.52 -3.44
CA GLU A 293 -78.18 -25.29 -4.29
C GLU A 293 -78.71 -26.55 -3.60
N THR A 294 -78.10 -26.97 -2.49
CA THR A 294 -78.53 -28.17 -1.75
C THR A 294 -79.92 -27.94 -1.13
N VAL A 295 -80.86 -28.80 -1.49
CA VAL A 295 -82.25 -28.82 -0.99
C VAL A 295 -82.55 -30.10 -0.23
N LYS A 296 -83.50 -30.04 0.72
CA LYS A 296 -83.91 -31.19 1.53
C LYS A 296 -84.55 -32.28 0.65
N THR A 297 -83.88 -33.41 0.51
CA THR A 297 -84.39 -34.58 -0.22
C THR A 297 -85.08 -35.58 0.72
N GLY A 298 -86.37 -35.84 0.45
CA GLY A 298 -87.15 -36.91 1.10
C GLY A 298 -87.95 -36.52 2.35
N ILE A 299 -88.99 -37.32 2.62
CA ILE A 299 -89.96 -37.11 3.71
C ILE A 299 -89.42 -37.59 5.07
N PHE A 300 -88.44 -38.50 5.08
CA PHE A 300 -87.95 -39.21 6.28
C PHE A 300 -86.54 -38.80 6.76
N SER A 301 -86.07 -37.57 6.50
CA SER A 301 -84.79 -37.11 7.08
C SER A 301 -84.95 -36.74 8.57
N PHE A 302 -84.79 -37.72 9.46
CA PHE A 302 -84.66 -37.48 10.90
C PHE A 302 -83.23 -36.98 11.22
N GLY A 303 -83.07 -35.65 11.40
CA GLY A 303 -81.79 -35.04 11.80
C GLY A 303 -81.51 -33.65 11.20
N ASN A 304 -80.31 -33.13 11.43
CA ASN A 304 -79.78 -31.97 10.72
C ASN A 304 -79.26 -32.41 9.34
N TRP A 305 -80.09 -32.37 8.31
CA TRP A 305 -79.73 -32.86 6.98
C TRP A 305 -78.60 -32.04 6.32
N ILE A 306 -78.47 -30.77 6.70
CA ILE A 306 -77.47 -29.86 6.12
C ILE A 306 -76.06 -29.99 6.73
N GLU A 307 -75.94 -30.63 7.90
CA GLU A 307 -74.71 -30.64 8.71
C GLU A 307 -73.51 -31.21 7.93
N ASN A 308 -73.67 -32.38 7.32
CA ASN A 308 -72.61 -33.03 6.54
C ASN A 308 -72.18 -32.20 5.32
N HIS A 309 -73.12 -31.48 4.69
CA HIS A 309 -72.84 -30.60 3.55
C HIS A 309 -72.06 -29.36 3.98
N GLN A 310 -72.40 -28.76 5.14
CA GLN A 310 -71.63 -27.66 5.73
C GLN A 310 -70.21 -28.10 6.13
N GLN A 311 -70.05 -29.28 6.72
CA GLN A 311 -68.74 -29.82 7.08
C GLN A 311 -67.87 -30.07 5.84
N ALA A 312 -68.38 -30.76 4.82
CA ALA A 312 -67.67 -30.98 3.55
C ALA A 312 -67.28 -29.66 2.85
N ALA A 313 -68.17 -28.66 2.85
CA ALA A 313 -67.86 -27.35 2.27
C ALA A 313 -66.77 -26.59 3.03
N ARG A 314 -66.75 -26.67 4.37
CA ARG A 314 -65.67 -26.10 5.19
C ARG A 314 -64.35 -26.83 4.98
N GLU A 315 -64.37 -28.15 4.82
CA GLU A 315 -63.19 -28.96 4.57
C GLU A 315 -62.54 -28.60 3.21
N GLU A 316 -63.34 -28.50 2.14
CA GLU A 316 -62.79 -28.10 0.82
C GLU A 316 -62.29 -26.66 0.79
N CYS A 317 -63.01 -25.73 1.44
CA CYS A 317 -62.52 -24.37 1.60
C CYS A 317 -61.24 -24.32 2.45
N THR A 318 -61.11 -25.19 3.46
CA THR A 318 -59.89 -25.35 4.27
C THR A 318 -58.72 -25.87 3.45
N ASN A 319 -58.96 -26.85 2.56
CA ASN A 319 -57.93 -27.37 1.64
C ASN A 319 -57.40 -26.27 0.71
N TYR A 320 -58.28 -25.43 0.16
CA TYR A 320 -57.89 -24.26 -0.63
C TYR A 320 -57.06 -23.25 0.19
N ILE A 321 -57.46 -22.93 1.43
CA ILE A 321 -56.67 -22.00 2.27
C ILE A 321 -55.30 -22.58 2.63
N ARG A 322 -55.21 -23.87 3.00
CA ARG A 322 -53.93 -24.53 3.30
C ARG A 322 -52.99 -24.54 2.07
N TRP A 323 -53.53 -24.77 0.87
CA TRP A 323 -52.80 -24.63 -0.39
C TRP A 323 -52.31 -23.18 -0.61
N TYR A 324 -53.18 -22.18 -0.42
CA TYR A 324 -52.86 -20.76 -0.62
C TYR A 324 -51.77 -20.27 0.34
N GLN A 325 -51.91 -20.59 1.65
CA GLN A 325 -50.91 -20.31 2.68
C GLN A 325 -49.55 -20.90 2.31
N LYS A 326 -49.52 -22.18 1.94
CA LYS A 326 -48.31 -22.90 1.56
C LYS A 326 -47.62 -22.27 0.36
N ARG A 327 -48.37 -21.96 -0.71
CA ARG A 327 -47.85 -21.31 -1.91
C ARG A 327 -47.21 -19.96 -1.58
N GLY A 328 -47.90 -19.13 -0.80
CA GLY A 328 -47.37 -17.83 -0.36
C GLY A 328 -46.09 -17.98 0.46
N LEU A 329 -46.07 -18.87 1.44
CA LEU A 329 -44.93 -19.11 2.32
C LEU A 329 -43.70 -19.66 1.57
N LEU A 330 -43.88 -20.50 0.54
CA LEU A 330 -42.79 -20.97 -0.32
C LEU A 330 -42.29 -19.87 -1.28
N GLY A 331 -43.18 -19.02 -1.81
CA GLY A 331 -42.78 -17.84 -2.58
C GLY A 331 -41.98 -16.82 -1.76
N ASP A 332 -42.31 -16.64 -0.48
CA ASP A 332 -41.50 -15.82 0.43
C ASP A 332 -40.18 -16.49 0.80
N MET A 333 -40.15 -17.82 0.92
CA MET A 333 -38.93 -18.59 1.14
C MET A 333 -37.91 -18.44 0.02
N GLN A 334 -38.38 -18.41 -1.24
CA GLN A 334 -37.53 -18.13 -2.39
C GLN A 334 -36.88 -16.74 -2.29
N LYS A 335 -37.67 -15.71 -1.96
CA LYS A 335 -37.16 -14.35 -1.73
C LYS A 335 -36.14 -14.30 -0.59
N LEU A 336 -36.31 -15.10 0.47
CA LEU A 336 -35.34 -15.20 1.57
C LEU A 336 -34.01 -15.83 1.12
N VAL A 337 -34.02 -16.78 0.19
CA VAL A 337 -32.79 -17.30 -0.45
C VAL A 337 -32.11 -16.18 -1.25
N ASP A 338 -32.87 -15.38 -1.99
CA ASP A 338 -32.35 -14.24 -2.75
C ASP A 338 -31.78 -13.13 -1.82
N THR A 339 -32.41 -12.85 -0.67
CA THR A 339 -31.83 -11.98 0.38
C THR A 339 -30.46 -12.50 0.82
N VAL A 340 -30.37 -13.77 1.22
CA VAL A 340 -29.10 -14.38 1.67
C VAL A 340 -28.03 -14.32 0.57
N LYS A 341 -28.40 -14.62 -0.67
CA LYS A 341 -27.51 -14.51 -1.84
C LYS A 341 -27.03 -13.07 -2.07
N ALA A 342 -27.92 -12.09 -1.93
CA ALA A 342 -27.58 -10.67 -2.02
C ALA A 342 -26.64 -10.23 -0.89
N ARG A 343 -26.84 -10.70 0.36
CA ARG A 343 -25.96 -10.36 1.49
C ARG A 343 -24.57 -10.96 1.35
N TYR A 344 -24.46 -12.24 0.96
CA TYR A 344 -23.16 -12.85 0.64
C TYR A 344 -22.46 -12.13 -0.54
N LYS A 345 -23.20 -11.66 -1.55
CA LYS A 345 -22.64 -10.87 -2.65
C LYS A 345 -22.05 -9.53 -2.17
N GLN A 346 -22.71 -8.84 -1.24
CA GLN A 346 -22.18 -7.60 -0.68
C GLN A 346 -20.84 -7.83 0.05
N TRP A 347 -20.71 -8.93 0.80
CA TRP A 347 -19.44 -9.33 1.42
C TRP A 347 -18.37 -9.70 0.39
N HIS A 348 -18.71 -10.47 -0.64
CA HIS A 348 -17.82 -10.79 -1.76
C HIS A 348 -17.27 -9.53 -2.44
N ASP A 349 -18.14 -8.57 -2.76
CA ASP A 349 -17.76 -7.32 -3.41
C ASP A 349 -16.84 -6.47 -2.52
N VAL A 350 -17.00 -6.50 -1.19
CA VAL A 350 -16.05 -5.86 -0.26
C VAL A 350 -14.68 -6.53 -0.32
N PHE A 351 -14.59 -7.86 -0.20
CA PHE A 351 -13.29 -8.54 -0.26
C PHE A 351 -12.59 -8.40 -1.62
N ARG A 352 -13.35 -8.42 -2.73
CA ARG A 352 -12.79 -8.14 -4.07
C ARG A 352 -12.09 -6.78 -4.10
N ASN A 353 -12.77 -5.73 -3.64
CA ASN A 353 -12.22 -4.37 -3.64
C ASN A 353 -10.98 -4.21 -2.73
N LEU A 354 -10.82 -5.04 -1.68
CA LEU A 354 -9.59 -5.08 -0.87
C LEU A 354 -8.44 -5.70 -1.67
N LEU A 355 -8.67 -6.85 -2.31
CA LEU A 355 -7.67 -7.54 -3.12
C LEU A 355 -7.23 -6.72 -4.34
N GLU A 356 -8.16 -6.00 -4.97
CA GLU A 356 -7.89 -5.05 -6.05
C GLU A 356 -7.04 -3.86 -5.58
N GLY A 357 -7.19 -3.42 -4.33
CA GLY A 357 -6.35 -2.36 -3.76
C GLY A 357 -4.92 -2.84 -3.42
N VAL A 358 -4.78 -4.08 -2.98
CA VAL A 358 -3.53 -4.62 -2.43
C VAL A 358 -2.66 -5.32 -3.48
N ALA A 359 -3.22 -6.23 -4.29
CA ALA A 359 -2.42 -7.15 -5.11
C ALA A 359 -2.95 -7.48 -6.51
N ILE A 360 -4.26 -7.63 -6.70
CA ILE A 360 -4.83 -8.04 -7.99
C ILE A 360 -5.03 -6.80 -8.87
N ARG A 361 -4.48 -6.79 -10.07
CA ARG A 361 -4.69 -5.67 -11.01
C ARG A 361 -6.10 -5.72 -11.60
N TYR A 362 -6.83 -4.60 -11.52
CA TYR A 362 -8.14 -4.44 -12.15
C TYR A 362 -8.19 -3.12 -12.93
N ALA A 363 -8.60 -3.20 -14.20
CA ALA A 363 -8.58 -2.09 -15.15
C ALA A 363 -7.20 -1.37 -15.23
N GLU A 364 -7.21 -0.05 -15.37
CA GLU A 364 -6.01 0.79 -15.48
C GLU A 364 -5.32 1.06 -14.12
N GLU A 365 -5.99 0.75 -13.00
CA GLU A 365 -5.49 1.04 -11.67
C GLU A 365 -4.40 0.05 -11.24
N ARG A 366 -3.35 0.57 -10.56
CA ARG A 366 -2.21 -0.22 -10.09
C ARG A 366 -2.37 -0.57 -8.60
N PRO A 367 -2.31 -1.85 -8.20
CA PRO A 367 -2.39 -2.26 -6.81
C PRO A 367 -1.08 -1.95 -6.06
N ALA A 368 -1.12 -1.90 -4.72
CA ALA A 368 0.03 -1.58 -3.87
C ALA A 368 1.25 -2.49 -4.14
N LEU A 369 1.04 -3.80 -4.29
CA LEU A 369 2.09 -4.78 -4.54
C LEU A 369 2.81 -4.55 -5.86
N TYR A 370 2.08 -4.18 -6.92
CA TYR A 370 2.67 -3.87 -8.23
C TYR A 370 3.63 -2.67 -8.13
N LEU A 371 3.24 -1.63 -7.39
CA LEU A 371 4.05 -0.43 -7.20
C LEU A 371 5.32 -0.73 -6.38
N ALA A 372 5.22 -1.55 -5.33
CA ALA A 372 6.37 -2.01 -4.56
C ALA A 372 7.34 -2.88 -5.41
N GLN A 373 6.81 -3.78 -6.24
CA GLN A 373 7.60 -4.60 -7.17
C GLN A 373 8.31 -3.74 -8.25
N GLN A 374 7.65 -2.68 -8.74
CA GLN A 374 8.23 -1.74 -9.70
C GLN A 374 9.45 -1.00 -9.08
N GLU A 375 9.30 -0.45 -7.87
CA GLU A 375 10.39 0.25 -7.18
C GLU A 375 11.56 -0.68 -6.79
N TYR A 376 11.26 -1.87 -6.27
CA TYR A 376 12.27 -2.90 -6.00
C TYR A 376 13.09 -3.24 -7.27
N SER A 377 12.41 -3.47 -8.39
CA SER A 377 13.05 -3.80 -9.67
C SER A 377 13.92 -2.65 -10.20
N ARG A 378 13.44 -1.40 -10.08
CA ARG A 378 14.18 -0.18 -10.45
C ARG A 378 15.49 -0.05 -9.67
N LEU A 379 15.46 -0.33 -8.37
CA LEU A 379 16.65 -0.30 -7.50
C LEU A 379 17.60 -1.47 -7.74
N GLY A 380 17.08 -2.68 -8.04
CA GLY A 380 17.90 -3.81 -8.49
C GLY A 380 18.66 -3.49 -9.78
N GLY A 381 17.99 -2.87 -10.76
CA GLY A 381 18.64 -2.38 -11.98
C GLY A 381 19.71 -1.30 -11.71
N ARG A 382 19.51 -0.44 -10.70
CA ARG A 382 20.53 0.52 -10.25
C ARG A 382 21.76 -0.17 -9.66
N LEU A 383 21.58 -1.21 -8.83
CA LEU A 383 22.71 -1.98 -8.29
C LEU A 383 23.50 -2.70 -9.40
N ASN A 384 22.82 -3.33 -10.36
CA ASN A 384 23.50 -4.04 -11.45
C ASN A 384 24.35 -3.06 -12.28
N ARG A 385 23.85 -1.87 -12.62
CA ARG A 385 24.64 -0.83 -13.31
C ARG A 385 25.85 -0.35 -12.50
N LEU A 386 25.77 -0.33 -11.17
CA LEU A 386 26.91 -0.01 -10.30
C LEU A 386 27.94 -1.16 -10.25
N ALA A 387 27.47 -2.41 -10.29
CA ALA A 387 28.27 -3.64 -10.31
C ALA A 387 29.05 -3.81 -11.63
N ASP A 388 28.38 -3.56 -12.76
CA ASP A 388 28.98 -3.64 -14.11
C ASP A 388 30.11 -2.62 -14.30
N ASN A 389 30.13 -1.56 -13.48
CA ASN A 389 31.23 -0.61 -13.46
C ASN A 389 32.41 -1.09 -12.60
N GLY A 390 33.34 -1.82 -13.21
CA GLY A 390 34.56 -2.33 -12.56
C GLY A 390 35.53 -1.26 -11.99
N SER A 391 35.27 0.04 -12.18
CA SER A 391 36.01 1.13 -11.52
C SER A 391 35.26 1.70 -10.30
N ALA A 392 33.94 1.52 -10.25
CA ALA A 392 33.08 2.00 -9.16
C ALA A 392 33.10 1.16 -7.90
N PHE A 393 33.50 -0.11 -8.01
CA PHE A 393 33.10 -1.18 -7.12
C PHE A 393 34.25 -2.16 -6.88
N ILE A 394 34.87 -2.08 -5.71
CA ILE A 394 35.93 -3.00 -5.30
C ILE A 394 35.31 -4.03 -4.36
N SER A 395 34.91 -5.16 -4.95
CA SER A 395 34.70 -6.40 -4.22
C SER A 395 36.06 -7.01 -3.88
N CYS A 396 36.30 -7.37 -2.63
CA CYS A 396 37.56 -7.93 -2.17
C CYS A 396 37.69 -9.45 -2.38
N LYS A 397 36.94 -10.05 -3.31
CA LYS A 397 37.16 -11.44 -3.75
C LYS A 397 38.21 -11.51 -4.86
N ASP A 398 38.88 -12.66 -4.95
CA ASP A 398 39.78 -13.01 -6.05
C ASP A 398 39.06 -12.88 -7.41
N ILE A 399 39.80 -12.48 -8.45
CA ILE A 399 39.31 -12.08 -9.78
C ILE A 399 38.46 -13.18 -10.47
N ARG A 400 38.58 -14.42 -10.00
CA ARG A 400 37.90 -15.63 -10.49
C ARG A 400 36.48 -15.81 -9.93
N ASP A 401 36.18 -15.28 -8.74
CA ASP A 401 34.86 -15.36 -8.07
C ASP A 401 34.35 -13.96 -7.73
N LYS A 402 34.03 -13.15 -8.76
CA LYS A 402 33.57 -11.77 -8.54
C LYS A 402 32.23 -11.73 -7.82
N ASP A 403 32.23 -11.34 -6.54
CA ASP A 403 31.03 -10.87 -5.84
C ASP A 403 30.68 -9.45 -6.32
N VAL A 404 30.13 -9.36 -7.54
CA VAL A 404 29.96 -8.10 -8.28
C VAL A 404 29.00 -7.11 -7.60
N ASN A 405 28.18 -7.57 -6.66
CA ASN A 405 27.14 -6.77 -5.99
C ASN A 405 27.23 -6.81 -4.45
N MET A 406 28.36 -7.29 -3.89
CA MET A 406 28.59 -7.52 -2.46
C MET A 406 27.48 -8.37 -1.82
N GLN A 407 26.97 -9.40 -2.50
CA GLN A 407 25.88 -10.26 -2.06
C GLN A 407 26.06 -10.77 -0.62
N GLY A 408 27.28 -11.19 -0.24
CA GLY A 408 27.55 -11.65 1.12
C GLY A 408 27.39 -10.55 2.18
N TYR A 409 27.91 -9.35 1.90
CA TYR A 409 27.80 -8.22 2.81
C TYR A 409 26.41 -7.55 2.78
N ARG A 410 25.70 -7.59 1.64
CA ARG A 410 24.29 -7.19 1.53
C ARG A 410 23.42 -8.06 2.44
N TYR A 411 23.67 -9.36 2.51
CA TYR A 411 22.95 -10.25 3.42
C TYR A 411 23.19 -9.85 4.89
N GLU A 412 24.44 -9.58 5.27
CA GLU A 412 24.76 -9.13 6.64
C GLU A 412 24.14 -7.76 6.97
N LEU A 413 24.22 -6.79 6.05
CA LEU A 413 23.55 -5.50 6.20
C LEU A 413 22.02 -5.64 6.29
N LYS A 414 21.41 -6.57 5.54
CA LYS A 414 19.98 -6.90 5.66
C LYS A 414 19.68 -7.43 7.06
N ARG A 415 20.42 -8.45 7.50
CA ARG A 415 20.26 -9.07 8.83
C ARG A 415 20.34 -8.06 9.97
N LEU A 416 21.27 -7.10 9.90
CA LEU A 416 21.38 -6.02 10.87
C LEU A 416 20.21 -5.02 10.78
N ALA A 417 19.83 -4.62 9.56
CA ALA A 417 18.80 -3.62 9.29
C ALA A 417 17.37 -4.09 9.59
N VAL A 418 16.98 -5.27 9.13
CA VAL A 418 15.60 -5.78 9.27
C VAL A 418 15.47 -6.96 10.23
N GLY A 419 16.55 -7.72 10.45
CA GLY A 419 16.53 -8.97 11.21
C GLY A 419 16.68 -10.19 10.29
N ASP A 420 16.71 -11.39 10.88
CA ASP A 420 16.48 -12.64 10.15
C ASP A 420 14.98 -12.78 9.79
N ASP A 421 14.62 -13.66 8.85
CA ASP A 421 13.24 -13.80 8.34
C ASP A 421 12.17 -13.95 9.44
N ALA A 422 12.47 -14.66 10.54
CA ALA A 422 11.58 -14.84 11.68
C ALA A 422 11.44 -13.61 12.61
N GLN A 423 12.23 -12.57 12.38
CA GLN A 423 12.25 -11.30 13.13
C GLN A 423 12.18 -10.06 12.22
N SER A 424 11.81 -10.24 10.95
CA SER A 424 11.75 -9.16 9.96
C SER A 424 10.73 -8.08 10.32
N LEU A 425 10.89 -6.87 9.79
CA LEU A 425 9.97 -5.76 10.02
C LEU A 425 8.57 -6.04 9.44
N ALA A 426 8.53 -6.72 8.29
CA ALA A 426 7.29 -7.23 7.70
C ALA A 426 6.59 -8.22 8.65
N GLN A 427 7.31 -9.20 9.21
CA GLN A 427 6.72 -10.17 10.14
C GLN A 427 6.24 -9.52 11.44
N GLU A 428 6.97 -8.55 11.99
CA GLU A 428 6.54 -7.78 13.15
C GLU A 428 5.26 -6.98 12.86
N ALA A 429 5.17 -6.32 11.70
CA ALA A 429 3.96 -5.61 11.29
C ALA A 429 2.78 -6.59 11.08
N LEU A 430 3.01 -7.75 10.45
CA LEU A 430 2.01 -8.79 10.23
C LEU A 430 1.44 -9.35 11.53
N ALA A 431 2.31 -9.69 12.50
CA ALA A 431 1.92 -10.21 13.81
C ALA A 431 1.03 -9.23 14.61
N ASN A 432 1.12 -7.94 14.30
CA ASN A 432 0.35 -6.87 14.93
C ASN A 432 -0.80 -6.33 14.05
N SER A 433 -1.06 -6.97 12.91
CA SER A 433 -2.11 -6.57 11.95
C SER A 433 -3.34 -7.46 12.02
N LYS A 434 -4.51 -6.90 11.70
CA LYS A 434 -5.78 -7.67 11.62
C LYS A 434 -6.80 -7.00 10.71
N TRP A 435 -7.66 -7.81 10.13
CA TRP A 435 -8.86 -7.35 9.43
C TRP A 435 -9.98 -7.06 10.44
N LEU A 436 -10.47 -5.83 10.45
CA LEU A 436 -11.58 -5.36 11.27
C LEU A 436 -12.85 -5.22 10.41
N PRO A 437 -13.78 -6.18 10.47
CA PRO A 437 -15.11 -6.01 9.90
C PRO A 437 -15.95 -5.05 10.74
N ALA A 438 -16.72 -4.21 10.08
CA ALA A 438 -17.69 -3.30 10.67
C ALA A 438 -18.96 -3.23 9.80
N ILE A 439 -20.12 -3.15 10.43
CA ILE A 439 -21.42 -3.04 9.76
C ILE A 439 -22.09 -1.78 10.32
N SER A 440 -22.43 -0.83 9.46
CA SER A 440 -23.09 0.40 9.90
C SER A 440 -24.54 0.18 10.32
N GLU A 441 -25.13 1.14 11.03
CA GLU A 441 -26.56 1.15 11.38
C GLU A 441 -27.50 1.02 10.16
N ARG A 442 -27.01 1.36 8.95
CA ARG A 442 -27.73 1.22 7.68
C ARG A 442 -27.41 -0.09 6.96
N GLY A 443 -26.82 -1.07 7.65
CA GLY A 443 -26.43 -2.38 7.12
C GLY A 443 -25.22 -2.35 6.16
N LYS A 444 -24.53 -1.22 5.97
CA LYS A 444 -23.39 -1.15 5.04
C LYS A 444 -22.18 -1.86 5.64
N ILE A 445 -21.69 -2.89 4.95
CA ILE A 445 -20.48 -3.64 5.30
C ILE A 445 -19.24 -2.80 4.95
N GLN A 446 -18.25 -2.81 5.83
CA GLN A 446 -16.91 -2.29 5.62
C GLN A 446 -15.90 -3.23 6.29
N VAL A 447 -14.75 -3.44 5.66
CA VAL A 447 -13.62 -4.18 6.25
C VAL A 447 -12.41 -3.26 6.19
N SER A 448 -11.70 -3.14 7.30
CA SER A 448 -10.53 -2.27 7.45
C SER A 448 -9.30 -3.07 7.84
N LEU A 449 -8.13 -2.68 7.36
CA LEU A 449 -6.85 -3.20 7.86
C LEU A 449 -6.39 -2.33 9.02
N GLU A 450 -6.33 -2.87 10.24
CA GLU A 450 -5.58 -2.26 11.35
C GLU A 450 -4.15 -2.81 11.30
N ILE A 451 -3.16 -1.92 11.30
CA ILE A 451 -1.73 -2.24 11.44
C ILE A 451 -1.23 -1.45 12.65
N LYS A 452 -0.58 -2.09 13.61
CA LYS A 452 0.10 -1.38 14.71
C LYS A 452 1.59 -1.35 14.44
N LEU A 453 2.12 -0.14 14.28
CA LEU A 453 3.54 0.11 14.06
C LEU A 453 4.21 0.43 15.41
N ARG A 454 5.52 0.20 15.53
CA ARG A 454 6.25 0.27 16.82
C ARG A 454 6.09 1.61 17.55
N ASP A 455 5.94 2.70 16.80
CA ASP A 455 5.93 4.07 17.32
C ASP A 455 4.55 4.50 17.89
N GLY A 456 3.62 3.56 18.03
CA GLY A 456 2.27 3.80 18.57
C GLY A 456 1.25 4.25 17.52
N GLU A 457 1.68 4.59 16.30
CA GLU A 457 0.77 4.81 15.19
C GLU A 457 0.03 3.51 14.83
N THR A 458 -1.30 3.62 14.77
CA THR A 458 -2.19 2.50 14.40
C THR A 458 -3.02 2.91 13.17
N PRO A 459 -2.43 2.98 11.97
CA PRO A 459 -3.17 3.27 10.75
C PRO A 459 -4.29 2.23 10.54
N THR A 460 -5.52 2.74 10.38
CA THR A 460 -6.71 1.93 10.09
C THR A 460 -7.20 2.24 8.67
N LEU A 461 -6.89 1.36 7.72
CA LEU A 461 -7.12 1.59 6.30
C LEU A 461 -8.41 0.90 5.85
N SER A 462 -9.43 1.72 5.55
CA SER A 462 -10.82 1.25 5.33
C SER A 462 -11.39 1.60 3.95
N LYS A 463 -10.56 2.16 3.06
CA LYS A 463 -10.92 2.58 1.69
C LYS A 463 -9.95 1.96 0.68
N PRO A 464 -10.39 1.54 -0.52
CA PRO A 464 -9.50 1.00 -1.55
C PRO A 464 -8.33 1.93 -1.93
N SER A 465 -8.55 3.25 -1.99
CA SER A 465 -7.49 4.23 -2.25
C SER A 465 -6.45 4.34 -1.11
N ALA A 466 -6.86 4.09 0.13
CA ALA A 466 -5.95 4.04 1.27
C ALA A 466 -5.10 2.76 1.24
N LEU A 467 -5.71 1.62 0.87
CA LEU A 467 -5.02 0.34 0.70
C LEU A 467 -4.04 0.37 -0.49
N ARG A 468 -4.39 1.02 -1.61
CA ARG A 468 -3.44 1.24 -2.72
C ARG A 468 -2.20 2.02 -2.28
N ASN A 469 -2.35 3.01 -1.39
CA ASN A 469 -1.26 3.81 -0.87
C ASN A 469 -0.49 3.17 0.31
N LEU A 470 -0.92 1.99 0.80
CA LEU A 470 -0.29 1.28 1.92
C LEU A 470 1.22 1.06 1.72
N HIS A 471 1.65 0.83 0.47
CA HIS A 471 3.07 0.69 0.12
C HIS A 471 3.93 1.89 0.55
N LYS A 472 3.39 3.13 0.49
CA LYS A 472 4.10 4.34 0.93
C LYS A 472 4.23 4.42 2.44
N THR A 473 3.14 4.14 3.18
CA THR A 473 3.13 4.15 4.64
C THR A 473 4.08 3.10 5.23
N LEU A 474 4.07 1.88 4.68
CA LEU A 474 5.00 0.82 5.08
C LEU A 474 6.45 1.20 4.71
N TYR A 475 6.69 1.72 3.50
CA TYR A 475 8.04 2.14 3.09
C TYR A 475 8.62 3.20 4.05
N GLN A 476 7.85 4.25 4.37
CA GLN A 476 8.30 5.32 5.26
C GLN A 476 8.69 4.78 6.65
N HIS A 477 7.85 3.94 7.25
CA HIS A 477 8.12 3.36 8.56
C HIS A 477 9.33 2.39 8.55
N PHE A 478 9.36 1.44 7.61
CA PHE A 478 10.48 0.50 7.52
C PHE A 478 11.80 1.21 7.20
N ARG A 479 11.78 2.20 6.30
CA ARG A 479 12.95 3.00 5.93
C ARG A 479 13.53 3.75 7.13
N GLN A 480 12.70 4.37 7.97
CA GLN A 480 13.13 5.07 9.18
C GLN A 480 13.87 4.14 10.16
N ILE A 481 13.36 2.92 10.39
CA ILE A 481 14.00 1.91 11.26
C ILE A 481 15.32 1.43 10.66
N ILE A 482 15.35 1.17 9.35
CA ILE A 482 16.52 0.72 8.61
C ILE A 482 17.62 1.79 8.61
N ASP A 483 17.26 3.07 8.43
CA ASP A 483 18.20 4.19 8.50
C ASP A 483 18.85 4.29 9.88
N ALA A 484 18.07 4.29 10.96
CA ALA A 484 18.58 4.38 12.32
C ALA A 484 19.55 3.23 12.69
N LYS A 485 19.31 2.03 12.16
CA LYS A 485 20.20 0.87 12.36
C LYS A 485 21.48 0.92 11.51
N LEU A 486 21.38 1.39 10.27
CA LEU A 486 22.51 1.40 9.33
C LEU A 486 23.29 2.73 9.29
N GLU A 487 22.85 3.78 10.01
CA GLU A 487 23.48 5.10 10.10
C GLU A 487 25.01 5.06 10.29
N LYS A 488 25.50 4.14 11.12
CA LYS A 488 26.91 4.05 11.54
C LYS A 488 27.76 3.09 10.71
N HIS A 489 27.19 2.50 9.66
CA HIS A 489 27.85 1.51 8.82
C HIS A 489 28.52 2.14 7.60
N ASP A 490 29.79 1.79 7.37
CA ASP A 490 30.63 2.39 6.34
C ASP A 490 31.46 1.35 5.55
N ILE A 491 32.43 1.83 4.77
CA ILE A 491 33.35 0.98 3.99
C ILE A 491 34.32 0.18 4.88
N PHE A 492 34.65 0.64 6.09
CA PHE A 492 35.54 -0.10 7.01
C PHE A 492 34.83 -1.31 7.63
N ASP A 493 33.51 -1.25 7.83
CA ASP A 493 32.73 -2.43 8.22
C ASP A 493 32.73 -3.50 7.12
N TYR A 494 32.70 -3.10 5.84
CA TYR A 494 32.88 -4.06 4.73
C TYR A 494 34.28 -4.68 4.73
N LEU A 495 35.34 -3.89 4.88
CA LEU A 495 36.72 -4.42 4.94
C LEU A 495 36.92 -5.35 6.15
N LYS A 496 36.24 -5.06 7.27
CA LYS A 496 36.21 -5.92 8.44
C LYS A 496 35.45 -7.23 8.17
N TYR A 497 34.27 -7.17 7.56
CA TYR A 497 33.51 -8.35 7.09
C TYR A 497 34.38 -9.24 6.18
N VAL A 498 35.08 -8.66 5.20
CA VAL A 498 36.00 -9.39 4.30
C VAL A 498 37.11 -10.10 5.08
N ARG A 499 37.71 -9.44 6.08
CA ARG A 499 38.72 -10.08 6.93
C ARG A 499 38.13 -11.24 7.73
N GLU A 500 36.99 -11.03 8.36
CA GLU A 500 36.40 -11.95 9.34
C GLU A 500 35.75 -13.16 8.66
N GLU A 501 35.00 -12.97 7.57
CA GLU A 501 34.31 -14.03 6.81
C GLU A 501 35.16 -14.69 5.72
N HIS A 502 36.20 -14.03 5.20
CA HIS A 502 37.10 -14.62 4.18
C HIS A 502 38.50 -14.90 4.72
N ASN A 503 38.71 -14.81 6.03
CA ASN A 503 39.99 -15.02 6.73
C ASN A 503 41.17 -14.26 6.07
N THR A 504 40.89 -13.10 5.49
CA THR A 504 41.85 -12.33 4.70
C THR A 504 42.64 -11.42 5.64
N SER A 505 43.97 -11.57 5.69
CA SER A 505 44.79 -10.74 6.59
C SER A 505 44.73 -9.26 6.20
N TRP A 506 44.99 -8.35 7.15
CA TRP A 506 44.99 -6.91 6.86
C TRP A 506 46.05 -6.56 5.82
N GLU A 507 47.20 -7.22 5.84
CA GLU A 507 48.27 -7.07 4.85
C GLU A 507 47.82 -7.55 3.48
N SER A 508 46.95 -8.55 3.42
CA SER A 508 46.39 -9.09 2.18
C SER A 508 45.28 -8.18 1.62
N ILE A 509 44.44 -7.59 2.47
CA ILE A 509 43.48 -6.54 2.08
C ILE A 509 44.24 -5.31 1.58
N ILE A 510 45.20 -4.80 2.35
CA ILE A 510 46.05 -3.67 1.96
C ILE A 510 46.82 -4.01 0.68
N LYS A 511 47.29 -5.25 0.49
CA LYS A 511 47.92 -5.68 -0.75
C LYS A 511 46.93 -5.71 -1.92
N MET A 512 45.72 -6.23 -1.78
CA MET A 512 44.72 -6.19 -2.86
C MET A 512 44.36 -4.76 -3.26
N LEU A 513 44.19 -3.87 -2.28
CA LEU A 513 43.98 -2.44 -2.50
C LEU A 513 45.20 -1.78 -3.15
N ASN A 514 46.43 -2.15 -2.73
CA ASN A 514 47.68 -1.66 -3.30
C ASN A 514 47.99 -2.26 -4.68
N ASP A 515 47.57 -3.48 -5.00
CA ASP A 515 47.77 -4.14 -6.28
C ASP A 515 46.79 -3.53 -7.30
N ALA A 516 45.54 -3.34 -6.91
CA ALA A 516 44.57 -2.54 -7.67
C ALA A 516 45.07 -1.11 -7.89
N ALA A 517 45.68 -0.47 -6.88
CA ALA A 517 46.33 0.83 -7.05
C ALA A 517 47.62 0.75 -7.89
N SER A 518 48.40 -0.32 -7.83
CA SER A 518 49.69 -0.46 -8.54
C SER A 518 49.49 -0.72 -10.03
N VAL A 519 48.40 -1.38 -10.41
CA VAL A 519 47.94 -1.46 -11.80
C VAL A 519 47.58 -0.07 -12.36
N LEU A 520 47.14 0.87 -11.50
CA LEU A 520 46.91 2.27 -11.88
C LEU A 520 48.22 3.09 -11.88
N ILE A 521 49.11 2.88 -10.90
CA ILE A 521 50.38 3.63 -10.70
C ILE A 521 51.52 3.19 -11.64
N SER A 522 51.52 1.96 -12.16
CA SER A 522 52.51 1.51 -13.15
C SER A 522 52.29 2.09 -14.56
N SER A 523 51.20 2.84 -14.73
CA SER A 523 50.98 3.76 -15.85
C SER A 523 51.72 5.08 -15.59
N LYS A 524 52.35 5.69 -16.60
CA LYS A 524 53.56 6.54 -16.42
C LYS A 524 53.39 7.93 -15.76
N ALA A 525 52.29 8.25 -15.08
CA ALA A 525 52.21 9.41 -14.18
C ALA A 525 52.48 9.00 -12.74
N GLN A 526 53.23 9.82 -12.02
CA GLN A 526 53.25 9.79 -10.56
C GLN A 526 51.93 10.37 -10.02
N ALA A 527 50.94 9.50 -9.84
CA ALA A 527 49.68 9.84 -9.18
C ALA A 527 49.81 9.74 -7.66
N VAL A 528 49.37 10.78 -6.95
CA VAL A 528 49.35 10.81 -5.48
C VAL A 528 47.91 10.57 -4.99
N GLY A 529 47.69 9.56 -4.15
CA GLY A 529 46.38 9.27 -3.57
C GLY A 529 46.15 9.92 -2.20
N ARG A 530 44.92 10.36 -1.90
CA ARG A 530 44.48 10.72 -0.53
C ARG A 530 43.09 10.15 -0.28
N LEU A 531 42.91 9.49 0.86
CA LEU A 531 41.59 9.08 1.34
C LEU A 531 40.85 10.30 1.90
N VAL A 532 39.60 10.52 1.47
CA VAL A 532 38.66 11.41 2.16
C VAL A 532 37.86 10.55 3.14
N HIS A 533 37.81 10.98 4.40
CA HIS A 533 37.40 10.16 5.53
C HIS A 533 36.42 10.94 6.41
N THR A 534 35.19 10.45 6.52
CA THR A 534 34.26 10.83 7.59
C THR A 534 34.85 10.38 8.94
N PRO A 535 34.77 11.20 10.01
CA PRO A 535 35.38 10.88 11.30
C PRO A 535 34.87 9.54 11.87
N THR A 536 35.77 8.56 12.00
CA THR A 536 35.47 7.22 12.52
C THR A 536 35.48 7.21 14.05
N VAL A 537 34.46 6.63 14.66
CA VAL A 537 34.22 6.70 16.12
C VAL A 537 34.84 5.52 16.89
N ALA A 538 35.08 4.38 16.22
CA ALA A 538 35.58 3.16 16.87
C ALA A 538 37.11 3.04 16.76
N ALA A 539 37.80 2.76 17.88
CA ALA A 539 39.26 2.67 17.94
C ALA A 539 39.88 1.76 16.85
N HIS A 540 39.32 0.56 16.64
CA HIS A 540 39.80 -0.36 15.60
C HIS A 540 39.61 0.15 14.16
N LYS A 541 38.61 1.01 13.91
CA LYS A 541 38.45 1.71 12.61
C LYS A 541 39.46 2.85 12.49
N GLN A 542 39.75 3.57 13.58
CA GLN A 542 40.77 4.62 13.62
C GLN A 542 42.17 4.04 13.36
N ASP A 543 42.52 2.91 13.98
CA ASP A 543 43.77 2.17 13.74
C ASP A 543 43.90 1.74 12.26
N MET A 544 42.81 1.23 11.68
CA MET A 544 42.76 0.83 10.27
C MET A 544 42.92 2.02 9.32
N SER A 545 42.24 3.14 9.61
CA SER A 545 42.37 4.42 8.90
C SER A 545 43.81 4.94 8.97
N ALA A 546 44.44 4.91 10.15
CA ALA A 546 45.83 5.30 10.35
C ALA A 546 46.82 4.37 9.62
N GLY A 547 46.56 3.06 9.60
CA GLY A 547 47.35 2.06 8.87
C GLY A 547 47.30 2.28 7.35
N LEU A 548 46.10 2.46 6.79
CA LEU A 548 45.87 2.79 5.38
C LEU A 548 46.54 4.13 5.00
N GLN A 549 46.37 5.18 5.81
CA GLN A 549 47.07 6.45 5.59
C GLN A 549 48.59 6.29 5.62
N THR A 550 49.13 5.49 6.55
CA THR A 550 50.57 5.26 6.66
C THR A 550 51.14 4.48 5.48
N ALA A 551 50.38 3.52 4.94
CA ALA A 551 50.75 2.80 3.72
C ALA A 551 50.75 3.74 2.50
N LEU A 552 49.71 4.57 2.34
CA LEU A 552 49.62 5.54 1.25
C LEU A 552 50.69 6.65 1.35
N ARG A 553 51.04 7.10 2.56
CA ARG A 553 52.10 8.11 2.78
C ARG A 553 53.49 7.63 2.36
N LYS A 554 53.76 6.32 2.29
CA LYS A 554 55.04 5.78 1.76
C LYS A 554 55.19 5.96 0.23
N ILE A 555 54.11 6.32 -0.46
CA ILE A 555 54.09 6.63 -1.90
C ILE A 555 54.29 8.15 -2.13
N ASP A 556 54.01 8.97 -1.12
CA ASP A 556 54.02 10.46 -1.15
C ASP A 556 55.43 11.07 -1.28
N THR A 557 56.50 10.34 -0.90
CA THR A 557 57.88 10.86 -0.82
C THR A 557 58.58 11.12 -2.16
N LEU A 558 57.83 11.18 -3.27
CA LEU A 558 58.34 11.30 -4.64
C LEU A 558 57.89 12.57 -5.40
N ALA A 559 57.11 13.46 -4.79
CA ALA A 559 56.62 14.70 -5.41
C ALA A 559 56.92 15.93 -4.52
N GLN A 560 57.51 16.99 -5.09
CA GLN A 560 58.02 18.15 -4.33
C GLN A 560 57.62 19.54 -4.88
N ASP A 561 56.68 19.64 -5.83
CA ASP A 561 56.25 20.94 -6.38
C ASP A 561 54.84 21.36 -5.88
N PRO A 562 54.72 22.42 -5.06
CA PRO A 562 53.44 22.88 -4.52
C PRO A 562 52.46 23.48 -5.54
N ALA A 563 52.94 24.06 -6.66
CA ALA A 563 52.06 24.68 -7.65
C ALA A 563 51.10 23.65 -8.29
N ASN A 564 51.51 22.38 -8.31
CA ASN A 564 50.74 21.26 -8.83
C ASN A 564 49.83 20.59 -7.76
N LEU A 565 49.80 21.06 -6.51
CA LEU A 565 49.07 20.43 -5.40
C LEU A 565 47.60 20.88 -5.23
N TYR A 566 47.14 21.88 -5.99
CA TYR A 566 45.83 22.52 -5.77
C TYR A 566 44.65 21.92 -6.54
N SER A 567 44.80 20.77 -7.19
CA SER A 567 43.66 19.95 -7.64
C SER A 567 43.46 18.77 -6.68
N ASP A 568 42.20 18.48 -6.32
CA ASP A 568 41.94 17.49 -5.28
C ASP A 568 42.49 16.09 -5.64
N ARG A 569 43.10 15.47 -4.62
CA ARG A 569 43.95 14.26 -4.66
C ARG A 569 43.12 12.96 -4.75
N ASN A 570 41.95 13.09 -5.37
CA ASN A 570 41.01 12.05 -5.82
C ASN A 570 40.66 12.20 -7.32
N SER A 571 40.84 13.40 -7.89
CA SER A 571 40.66 13.70 -9.31
C SER A 571 41.90 13.35 -10.12
N LEU A 572 43.07 13.30 -9.46
CA LEU A 572 44.35 12.89 -10.07
C LEU A 572 44.69 11.40 -9.93
N THR A 573 43.92 10.60 -9.18
CA THR A 573 44.04 9.13 -9.13
C THR A 573 43.45 8.47 -10.39
N LEU A 574 43.55 9.15 -11.54
CA LEU A 574 42.66 8.97 -12.69
C LEU A 574 43.38 8.99 -14.05
N LEU A 575 44.69 9.23 -14.10
CA LEU A 575 45.41 9.36 -15.36
C LEU A 575 46.82 8.76 -15.29
N GLN A 576 47.04 7.63 -15.96
CA GLN A 576 47.95 7.57 -17.13
C GLN A 576 47.99 6.23 -17.91
N VAL A 577 46.93 5.40 -17.88
CA VAL A 577 46.84 4.29 -18.83
C VAL A 577 46.63 4.86 -20.25
N CYS A 578 47.40 4.36 -21.21
CA CYS A 578 47.51 4.78 -22.61
C CYS A 578 46.33 5.61 -23.15
N LYS A 579 46.56 6.90 -23.43
CA LYS A 579 45.65 7.71 -24.25
C LYS A 579 45.44 7.01 -25.60
N PRO A 580 44.21 6.59 -25.98
CA PRO A 580 43.85 6.50 -27.38
C PRO A 580 43.97 7.92 -27.98
N GLN A 581 44.21 8.03 -29.29
CA GLN A 581 44.02 9.32 -29.96
C GLN A 581 42.53 9.71 -29.83
N PRO A 582 42.17 11.01 -29.81
CA PRO A 582 40.76 11.42 -29.78
C PRO A 582 39.91 10.85 -30.93
N GLY A 583 40.53 10.42 -32.04
CA GLY A 583 39.85 9.73 -33.15
C GLY A 583 39.63 8.21 -32.96
N ASP A 584 40.14 7.61 -31.87
CA ASP A 584 40.06 6.17 -31.60
C ASP A 584 38.84 5.78 -30.72
N VAL A 585 38.11 6.76 -30.17
CA VAL A 585 36.90 6.54 -29.35
C VAL A 585 35.73 7.33 -29.92
N TYR A 586 34.84 6.63 -30.62
CA TYR A 586 33.81 7.22 -31.49
C TYR A 586 32.66 7.95 -30.76
N GLU A 587 32.56 7.85 -29.43
CA GLU A 587 31.36 8.22 -28.66
C GLU A 587 31.55 9.42 -27.72
N VAL A 588 32.78 9.83 -27.38
CA VAL A 588 33.03 10.84 -26.32
C VAL A 588 32.47 12.22 -26.69
N GLU A 589 32.71 12.66 -27.93
CA GLU A 589 32.25 13.97 -28.38
C GLU A 589 30.73 14.00 -28.58
N GLN A 590 30.13 12.87 -28.97
CA GLN A 590 28.67 12.72 -29.00
C GLN A 590 28.07 12.81 -27.59
N CYS A 591 28.58 12.08 -26.61
CA CYS A 591 28.10 12.17 -25.22
C CYS A 591 28.29 13.58 -24.62
N ARG A 592 29.31 14.32 -25.05
CA ARG A 592 29.54 15.71 -24.67
C ARG A 592 28.54 16.67 -25.31
N GLU A 593 28.22 16.46 -26.60
CA GLU A 593 27.17 17.21 -27.31
C GLU A 593 25.79 16.92 -26.70
N GLU A 594 25.46 15.66 -26.42
CA GLU A 594 24.25 15.24 -25.72
C GLU A 594 24.14 15.88 -24.32
N TYR A 595 25.20 15.85 -23.52
CA TYR A 595 25.25 16.52 -22.21
C TYR A 595 24.94 18.02 -22.30
N ILE A 596 25.59 18.72 -23.23
CA ILE A 596 25.42 20.16 -23.44
C ILE A 596 24.00 20.48 -23.96
N GLN A 597 23.44 19.63 -24.83
CA GLN A 597 22.07 19.74 -25.31
C GLN A 597 21.07 19.59 -24.15
N GLU A 598 21.18 18.50 -23.39
CA GLU A 598 20.27 18.16 -22.30
C GLU A 598 20.15 19.29 -21.27
N GLN A 599 21.24 20.02 -20.96
CA GLN A 599 21.25 21.15 -20.02
C GLN A 599 20.22 22.26 -20.33
N GLY A 600 19.87 22.47 -21.60
CA GLY A 600 18.90 23.49 -22.01
C GLY A 600 17.45 23.01 -22.03
N GLU A 601 17.21 21.70 -22.02
CA GLU A 601 15.89 21.13 -22.31
C GLU A 601 14.90 21.20 -21.14
N GLN A 602 13.61 21.27 -21.48
CA GLN A 602 12.49 21.27 -20.53
C GLN A 602 11.77 19.92 -20.57
N GLU A 603 11.16 19.53 -19.45
CA GLU A 603 10.19 18.43 -19.44
C GLU A 603 8.95 18.85 -20.24
N THR A 604 8.37 17.92 -20.98
CA THR A 604 7.28 18.17 -21.93
C THR A 604 5.99 17.44 -21.57
N GLY A 605 6.03 16.50 -20.62
CA GLY A 605 4.95 15.56 -20.33
C GLY A 605 4.92 14.35 -21.28
N ASP A 606 5.81 14.28 -22.28
CA ASP A 606 6.03 13.03 -23.02
C ASP A 606 6.93 12.08 -22.21
N PHE A 607 6.44 10.86 -22.02
CA PHE A 607 7.15 9.87 -21.22
C PHE A 607 8.55 9.55 -21.74
N ASN A 608 8.76 9.48 -23.06
CA ASN A 608 10.06 9.06 -23.61
C ASN A 608 11.09 10.19 -23.52
N HIS A 609 10.66 11.42 -23.82
CA HIS A 609 11.47 12.64 -23.65
C HIS A 609 11.83 12.88 -22.19
N ASP A 610 10.83 12.84 -21.28
CA ASP A 610 11.05 13.07 -19.86
C ASP A 610 11.85 11.91 -19.22
N GLU A 611 11.70 10.66 -19.71
CA GLU A 611 12.58 9.55 -19.31
C GLU A 611 14.01 9.74 -19.85
N ALA A 612 14.23 10.29 -21.05
CA ALA A 612 15.56 10.63 -21.54
C ALA A 612 16.22 11.71 -20.67
N LEU A 613 15.52 12.79 -20.35
CA LEU A 613 15.97 13.83 -19.40
C LEU A 613 16.17 13.32 -17.98
N TYR A 614 15.47 12.25 -17.58
CA TYR A 614 15.72 11.56 -16.31
C TYR A 614 16.94 10.62 -16.41
N ARG A 615 17.17 9.98 -17.55
CA ARG A 615 18.37 9.16 -17.84
C ARG A 615 19.63 10.03 -17.87
N ALA A 616 19.56 11.30 -18.27
CA ALA A 616 20.64 12.28 -18.11
C ALA A 616 21.23 12.32 -16.69
N GLN A 617 20.39 12.18 -15.66
CA GLN A 617 20.81 12.16 -14.26
C GLN A 617 21.71 10.95 -13.92
N VAL A 618 21.65 9.89 -14.72
CA VAL A 618 22.48 8.68 -14.57
C VAL A 618 23.94 8.95 -14.99
N TYR A 619 24.21 9.97 -15.80
CA TYR A 619 25.56 10.44 -16.12
C TYR A 619 26.28 11.07 -14.91
N HIS A 620 25.56 11.37 -13.82
CA HIS A 620 26.10 12.00 -12.60
C HIS A 620 26.04 11.09 -11.38
N PRO A 621 26.87 10.02 -11.33
CA PRO A 621 26.87 9.03 -10.25
C PRO A 621 27.41 9.55 -8.91
N PHE A 622 27.77 10.83 -8.80
CA PHE A 622 28.23 11.46 -7.56
C PHE A 622 27.40 12.70 -7.21
N ARG A 623 27.14 12.88 -5.90
CA ARG A 623 26.37 14.01 -5.36
C ARG A 623 26.86 15.35 -5.89
N ALA A 624 28.17 15.54 -5.95
CA ALA A 624 28.82 16.76 -6.41
C ALA A 624 28.59 17.05 -7.90
N GLU A 625 28.75 16.04 -8.77
CA GLU A 625 28.51 16.17 -10.22
C GLU A 625 27.02 16.38 -10.53
N LEU A 626 26.14 15.68 -9.81
CA LEU A 626 24.70 15.83 -9.94
C LEU A 626 24.24 17.22 -9.48
N GLU A 627 24.82 17.72 -8.39
CA GLU A 627 24.59 19.08 -7.90
C GLU A 627 25.15 20.13 -8.87
N THR A 628 26.34 19.92 -9.47
CA THR A 628 26.87 20.74 -10.58
C THR A 628 25.87 20.79 -11.73
N TRP A 629 25.40 19.63 -12.22
CA TRP A 629 24.42 19.56 -13.29
C TRP A 629 23.12 20.30 -12.95
N TYR A 630 22.63 20.18 -11.71
CA TYR A 630 21.46 20.96 -11.26
C TYR A 630 21.70 22.47 -11.27
N ILE A 631 22.88 22.93 -10.86
CA ILE A 631 23.24 24.36 -10.87
C ILE A 631 23.36 24.87 -12.31
N GLU A 632 24.07 24.14 -13.16
CA GLU A 632 24.28 24.44 -14.59
C GLU A 632 22.97 24.44 -15.36
N ARG A 633 22.16 23.37 -15.28
CA ARG A 633 20.83 23.26 -15.89
C ARG A 633 19.89 24.36 -15.38
N HIS A 634 19.92 24.68 -14.09
CA HIS A 634 19.13 25.79 -13.54
C HIS A 634 19.57 27.13 -14.14
N TYR A 635 20.88 27.39 -14.22
CA TYR A 635 21.42 28.62 -14.76
C TYR A 635 21.11 28.75 -16.27
N ALA A 636 21.39 27.70 -17.06
CA ALA A 636 21.04 27.57 -18.48
C ALA A 636 19.56 27.88 -18.74
N ARG A 637 18.65 27.23 -18.00
CA ARG A 637 17.20 27.50 -18.05
C ARG A 637 16.85 28.93 -17.64
N SER A 638 17.49 29.49 -16.60
CA SER A 638 17.21 30.86 -16.11
C SER A 638 17.65 31.96 -17.10
N GLN A 639 18.67 31.68 -17.90
CA GLN A 639 19.22 32.60 -18.92
C GLN A 639 18.71 32.27 -20.34
N ASN A 640 17.93 31.19 -20.50
CA ASN A 640 17.48 30.65 -21.78
C ASN A 640 18.62 30.48 -22.81
N LYS A 641 19.73 29.86 -22.37
CA LYS A 641 20.91 29.59 -23.19
C LYS A 641 21.46 28.18 -22.96
N THR A 642 22.11 27.63 -23.99
CA THR A 642 22.99 26.47 -23.87
C THR A 642 24.36 26.94 -23.36
N LEU A 643 24.90 26.29 -22.33
CA LEU A 643 26.21 26.66 -21.77
C LEU A 643 27.33 26.21 -22.69
N GLN A 644 28.31 27.09 -22.90
CA GLN A 644 29.59 26.68 -23.49
C GLN A 644 30.48 26.00 -22.43
N PRO A 645 31.45 25.17 -22.82
CA PRO A 645 32.35 24.48 -21.87
C PRO A 645 33.07 25.42 -20.90
N GLU A 646 33.36 26.65 -21.32
CA GLU A 646 34.02 27.69 -20.53
C GLU A 646 33.07 28.39 -19.53
N GLU A 647 31.75 28.16 -19.65
CA GLU A 647 30.70 28.66 -18.75
C GLU A 647 30.23 27.60 -17.75
N GLN A 648 30.77 26.39 -17.81
CA GLN A 648 30.46 25.29 -16.88
C GLN A 648 31.29 25.41 -15.59
N ILE A 649 30.83 24.79 -14.51
CA ILE A 649 31.56 24.72 -13.24
C ILE A 649 32.76 23.79 -13.44
N PRO A 650 34.02 24.28 -13.35
CA PRO A 650 35.16 23.44 -13.62
C PRO A 650 35.29 22.33 -12.58
N HIS A 651 35.62 21.13 -13.04
CA HIS A 651 35.69 19.91 -12.22
C HIS A 651 36.56 20.05 -10.95
N ARG A 652 37.53 20.98 -10.94
CA ARG A 652 38.40 21.29 -9.80
C ARG A 652 37.61 21.80 -8.58
N ILE A 653 36.52 22.55 -8.78
CA ILE A 653 35.69 23.11 -7.69
C ILE A 653 34.34 22.39 -7.50
N THR A 654 33.90 21.56 -8.46
CA THR A 654 32.70 20.70 -8.33
C THR A 654 32.61 19.99 -6.98
N ARG A 655 33.74 19.53 -6.44
CA ARG A 655 33.76 18.78 -5.17
C ARG A 655 33.22 19.55 -3.97
N LEU A 656 33.26 20.88 -3.97
CA LEU A 656 32.63 21.71 -2.92
C LEU A 656 31.13 21.36 -2.76
N LEU A 657 30.48 20.91 -3.83
CA LEU A 657 29.08 20.49 -3.86
C LEU A 657 28.82 19.09 -3.30
N ALA A 658 29.83 18.39 -2.78
CA ALA A 658 29.66 17.12 -2.08
C ALA A 658 28.86 17.28 -0.76
N HIS A 659 29.01 18.43 -0.10
CA HIS A 659 28.27 18.81 1.11
C HIS A 659 27.45 20.10 0.82
N PRO A 660 26.30 20.00 0.12
CA PRO A 660 25.54 21.17 -0.34
C PRO A 660 25.06 22.06 0.80
N ASP A 661 24.77 21.49 1.98
CA ASP A 661 24.45 22.24 3.21
C ASP A 661 25.63 23.08 3.69
N MET A 662 26.83 22.50 3.78
CA MET A 662 28.04 23.22 4.17
C MET A 662 28.49 24.23 3.11
N MET A 663 28.33 23.94 1.82
CA MET A 663 28.62 24.92 0.77
C MET A 663 27.65 26.10 0.82
N ARG A 664 26.37 25.85 1.10
CA ARG A 664 25.39 26.91 1.38
C ARG A 664 25.78 27.72 2.62
N ALA A 665 26.19 27.06 3.69
CA ALA A 665 26.66 27.73 4.90
C ALA A 665 27.89 28.60 4.62
N PHE A 666 28.85 28.12 3.84
CA PHE A 666 30.02 28.88 3.41
C PHE A 666 29.64 30.14 2.62
N VAL A 667 28.78 30.01 1.60
CA VAL A 667 28.26 31.17 0.84
C VAL A 667 27.57 32.18 1.76
N TYR A 668 26.82 31.70 2.76
CA TYR A 668 26.16 32.58 3.73
C TYR A 668 27.17 33.26 4.66
N CYS A 669 28.19 32.55 5.14
CA CYS A 669 29.21 33.11 6.02
C CYS A 669 30.08 34.15 5.30
N VAL A 670 30.48 33.90 4.05
CA VAL A 670 31.22 34.86 3.22
C VAL A 670 30.38 36.12 2.99
N ALA A 671 29.11 35.96 2.59
CA ALA A 671 28.21 37.09 2.33
C ALA A 671 27.87 37.94 3.57
N THR A 672 28.06 37.42 4.78
CA THR A 672 27.79 38.13 6.04
C THR A 672 29.06 38.56 6.78
N GLY A 673 30.26 38.32 6.25
CA GLY A 673 31.52 38.59 6.96
C GLY A 673 31.79 37.65 8.16
N ALA A 674 31.13 36.50 8.23
CA ALA A 674 31.48 35.44 9.19
C ALA A 674 32.67 34.59 8.69
N VAL A 675 32.93 34.60 7.38
CA VAL A 675 34.20 34.17 6.79
C VAL A 675 34.76 35.36 6.02
N GLU A 676 35.92 35.84 6.44
CA GLU A 676 36.63 36.94 5.78
C GLU A 676 38.15 36.71 5.75
N LYS A 677 38.84 37.61 5.07
CA LYS A 677 40.29 37.61 4.88
C LYS A 677 40.89 38.69 5.78
N ILE A 678 41.75 38.31 6.70
CA ILE A 678 42.38 39.20 7.69
C ILE A 678 43.90 39.21 7.52
N GLU A 679 44.52 40.33 7.90
CA GLU A 679 45.97 40.47 7.99
C GLU A 679 46.45 39.96 9.37
N LYS A 680 47.35 38.98 9.36
CA LYS A 680 47.97 38.37 10.55
C LYS A 680 49.46 38.13 10.27
N ASP A 681 50.32 38.69 11.12
CA ASP A 681 51.78 38.54 11.05
C ASP A 681 52.35 38.88 9.64
N ASP A 682 51.96 40.05 9.12
CA ASP A 682 52.27 40.58 7.77
C ASP A 682 51.82 39.66 6.60
N GLN A 683 50.86 38.75 6.84
CA GLN A 683 50.27 37.87 5.82
C GLN A 683 48.74 37.87 5.83
N ASP A 684 48.20 37.71 4.63
CA ASP A 684 46.77 37.56 4.34
C ASP A 684 46.30 36.12 4.63
N ILE A 685 45.40 35.92 5.59
CA ILE A 685 44.78 34.60 5.88
C ILE A 685 43.25 34.66 5.89
N TRP A 686 42.61 33.53 5.54
CA TRP A 686 41.17 33.36 5.72
C TRP A 686 40.85 32.82 7.10
N VAL A 687 39.83 33.39 7.73
CA VAL A 687 39.30 32.95 9.03
C VAL A 687 37.80 32.75 8.98
N PHE A 688 37.31 31.85 9.84
CA PHE A 688 35.90 31.74 10.22
C PHE A 688 35.73 32.24 11.66
N HIS A 689 34.90 33.26 11.84
CA HIS A 689 34.57 33.81 13.16
C HIS A 689 33.50 32.94 13.84
N ASP A 690 33.94 31.94 14.62
CA ASP A 690 33.02 31.06 15.35
C ASP A 690 32.47 31.79 16.59
N THR A 691 31.20 32.21 16.47
CA THR A 691 30.49 32.95 17.53
C THR A 691 29.97 32.08 18.68
N GLU A 692 30.02 30.74 18.57
CA GLU A 692 29.76 29.82 19.69
C GLU A 692 31.04 29.61 20.52
N LEU A 693 32.18 29.43 19.85
CA LEU A 693 33.48 29.23 20.50
C LEU A 693 34.15 30.54 20.93
N GLY A 694 33.69 31.69 20.42
CA GLY A 694 34.19 33.01 20.77
C GLY A 694 35.62 33.28 20.29
N ARG A 695 36.03 32.65 19.17
CA ARG A 695 37.36 32.76 18.58
C ARG A 695 37.34 32.48 17.08
N ASP A 696 38.42 32.85 16.43
CA ASP A 696 38.61 32.65 15.00
C ASP A 696 39.21 31.27 14.71
N ILE A 697 38.71 30.61 13.66
CA ILE A 697 39.22 29.34 13.13
C ILE A 697 39.95 29.65 11.83
N GLU A 698 41.25 29.37 11.80
CA GLU A 698 42.09 29.57 10.61
C GLU A 698 41.73 28.58 9.50
N LEU A 699 41.36 29.12 8.33
CA LEU A 699 41.03 28.37 7.12
C LEU A 699 42.20 28.30 6.12
N THR A 700 43.27 29.09 6.33
CA THR A 700 44.56 29.03 5.62
C THR A 700 45.69 29.29 6.61
N THR A 701 46.94 28.94 6.27
CA THR A 701 48.10 29.08 7.18
C THR A 701 49.19 30.03 6.67
N GLU A 702 49.93 30.65 7.60
CA GLU A 702 51.08 31.58 7.42
C GLU A 702 52.29 31.04 6.61
N HIS A 703 52.16 29.84 6.02
CA HIS A 703 53.18 29.16 5.23
C HIS A 703 52.67 28.78 3.82
N GLU A 704 51.45 29.19 3.44
CA GLU A 704 50.83 28.92 2.14
C GLU A 704 50.87 30.20 1.26
N PRO A 705 51.78 30.30 0.28
CA PRO A 705 51.97 31.53 -0.53
C PRO A 705 50.82 31.83 -1.53
N THR A 706 49.71 31.10 -1.46
CA THR A 706 48.54 31.20 -2.36
C THR A 706 47.24 30.99 -1.56
N ALA A 707 47.05 31.75 -0.49
CA ALA A 707 45.88 31.68 0.39
C ALA A 707 44.60 32.24 -0.28
N ASP A 708 44.02 31.47 -1.20
CA ASP A 708 42.83 31.85 -1.98
C ASP A 708 41.49 31.41 -1.35
N ILE A 709 40.39 31.92 -1.90
CA ILE A 709 39.03 31.60 -1.45
C ILE A 709 38.62 30.13 -1.69
N VAL A 710 39.17 29.47 -2.73
CA VAL A 710 38.90 28.05 -3.02
C VAL A 710 39.50 27.18 -1.93
N ARG A 711 40.70 27.51 -1.45
CA ARG A 711 41.37 26.86 -0.32
C ARG A 711 40.55 27.00 0.96
N ALA A 712 40.08 28.21 1.27
CA ALA A 712 39.20 28.46 2.41
C ALA A 712 37.89 27.65 2.31
N ALA A 713 37.26 27.61 1.13
CA ALA A 713 36.08 26.80 0.86
C ALA A 713 36.33 25.30 1.04
N VAL A 714 37.47 24.78 0.56
CA VAL A 714 37.85 23.36 0.74
C VAL A 714 37.99 23.02 2.23
N ILE A 715 38.62 23.88 3.03
CA ILE A 715 38.83 23.61 4.46
C ILE A 715 37.50 23.74 5.22
N PHE A 716 36.71 24.77 4.97
CA PHE A 716 35.41 24.97 5.60
C PHE A 716 34.37 23.89 5.23
N VAL A 717 34.23 23.55 3.94
CA VAL A 717 33.14 22.72 3.42
C VAL A 717 33.48 21.22 3.43
N LEU A 718 34.74 20.87 3.12
CA LEU A 718 35.16 19.47 2.93
C LEU A 718 36.00 18.91 4.07
N GLN A 719 36.80 19.73 4.76
CA GLN A 719 37.56 19.28 5.94
C GLN A 719 36.78 19.54 7.23
N GLN A 720 35.99 20.61 7.28
CA GLN A 720 35.12 20.98 8.40
C GLN A 720 35.91 21.11 9.71
N SER A 721 37.13 21.65 9.62
CA SER A 721 38.07 21.80 10.72
C SER A 721 39.03 22.97 10.50
N GLU A 722 39.76 23.36 11.54
CA GLU A 722 40.90 24.29 11.40
C GLU A 722 41.98 23.72 10.46
N ALA A 723 42.69 24.59 9.75
CA ALA A 723 43.76 24.20 8.81
C ALA A 723 44.98 23.53 9.46
N LYS A 724 45.18 23.69 10.78
CA LYS A 724 46.35 23.20 11.52
C LYS A 724 46.35 21.65 11.61
N PRO A 725 47.41 20.94 11.16
CA PRO A 725 47.46 19.46 11.09
C PRO A 725 47.27 18.68 12.41
N SER A 726 47.29 19.36 13.55
CA SER A 726 47.13 18.80 14.90
C SER A 726 45.87 19.28 15.63
N SER A 727 45.05 20.13 15.00
CA SER A 727 43.82 20.63 15.60
C SER A 727 42.74 19.55 15.68
N ARG A 728 41.82 19.71 16.65
CA ARG A 728 40.64 18.86 16.84
C ARG A 728 39.33 19.63 16.70
N GLU A 729 39.41 20.91 16.37
CA GLU A 729 38.26 21.81 16.29
C GLU A 729 37.46 21.55 15.01
N GLN A 730 36.14 21.49 15.12
CA GLN A 730 35.24 21.16 14.03
C GLN A 730 34.29 22.32 13.70
N ILE A 731 34.13 22.59 12.41
CA ILE A 731 33.20 23.59 11.87
C ILE A 731 31.90 22.85 11.54
N THR A 732 30.87 22.99 12.39
CA THR A 732 29.57 22.37 12.16
C THR A 732 28.64 23.30 11.36
N TYR A 733 27.65 22.71 10.69
CA TYR A 733 26.62 23.48 9.95
C TYR A 733 25.88 24.48 10.84
N ASP A 734 25.51 24.07 12.05
CA ASP A 734 24.76 24.92 12.98
C ASP A 734 25.61 26.09 13.49
N HIS A 735 26.89 25.88 13.82
CA HIS A 735 27.81 26.95 14.23
C HIS A 735 28.04 27.95 13.09
N ALA A 736 28.23 27.46 11.86
CA ALA A 736 28.38 28.27 10.66
C ALA A 736 27.13 29.14 10.42
N MET A 737 25.95 28.52 10.37
CA MET A 737 24.70 29.23 10.12
C MET A 737 24.34 30.23 11.23
N LYS A 738 24.67 29.93 12.50
CA LYS A 738 24.48 30.84 13.63
C LYS A 738 25.48 32.01 13.59
N SER A 739 26.73 31.76 13.21
CA SER A 739 27.72 32.83 13.06
C SER A 739 27.39 33.77 11.90
N ALA A 740 26.83 33.25 10.79
CA ALA A 740 26.26 34.07 9.73
C ALA A 740 25.02 34.89 10.19
N GLU A 741 24.17 34.33 11.07
CA GLU A 741 23.07 35.11 11.68
C GLU A 741 23.57 36.23 12.60
N ASN A 742 24.59 35.95 13.42
CA ASN A 742 25.14 36.91 14.37
C ASN A 742 25.87 38.05 13.66
N GLN A 743 26.70 37.75 12.64
CA GLN A 743 27.37 38.80 11.87
C GLN A 743 26.38 39.63 11.02
N ALA A 744 25.31 39.02 10.50
CA ALA A 744 24.24 39.79 9.87
C ALA A 744 23.55 40.76 10.83
N GLN A 745 23.30 40.36 12.08
CA GLN A 745 22.72 41.24 13.09
C GLN A 745 23.62 42.45 13.40
N ASN A 746 24.95 42.30 13.32
CA ASN A 746 25.91 43.40 13.52
C ASN A 746 25.79 44.50 12.46
N THR A 747 25.29 44.21 11.25
CA THR A 747 25.03 45.22 10.20
C THR A 747 23.59 45.76 10.21
N GLY A 748 22.72 45.23 11.08
CA GLY A 748 21.32 45.65 11.21
C GLY A 748 20.37 45.09 10.13
N GLN A 749 20.82 44.14 9.32
CA GLN A 749 20.02 43.45 8.29
C GLN A 749 19.84 41.96 8.62
N SER A 750 18.86 41.28 8.01
CA SER A 750 18.79 39.82 8.15
C SER A 750 19.81 39.12 7.25
N LYS A 751 20.30 37.93 7.65
CA LYS A 751 21.23 37.13 6.84
C LYS A 751 20.76 36.89 5.41
N HIS A 752 19.45 36.81 5.19
CA HIS A 752 18.88 36.57 3.86
C HIS A 752 18.83 37.82 2.98
N GLU A 753 18.83 39.01 3.57
CA GLU A 753 18.89 40.27 2.83
C GLU A 753 20.32 40.52 2.37
N LEU A 754 21.31 40.43 3.28
CA LEU A 754 22.75 40.50 2.94
C LEU A 754 23.15 39.51 1.86
N VAL A 755 22.78 38.22 2.02
CA VAL A 755 23.07 37.19 1.02
C VAL A 755 22.39 37.50 -0.31
N ALA A 756 21.17 38.04 -0.33
CA ALA A 756 20.46 38.40 -1.56
C ALA A 756 20.96 39.71 -2.20
N GLU A 757 21.65 40.56 -1.43
CA GLU A 757 22.37 41.74 -1.89
C GLU A 757 23.69 41.30 -2.55
N PHE A 758 24.54 40.63 -1.78
CA PHE A 758 25.87 40.15 -2.18
C PHE A 758 25.88 39.33 -3.47
N ILE A 759 24.92 38.42 -3.68
CA ILE A 759 24.87 37.58 -4.90
C ILE A 759 24.37 38.30 -6.16
N LYS A 760 23.96 39.58 -6.07
CA LYS A 760 23.72 40.40 -7.27
C LYS A 760 25.05 40.61 -7.99
N SER A 761 25.03 40.51 -9.32
CA SER A 761 26.25 40.50 -10.13
C SER A 761 27.30 41.56 -9.76
N PRO A 762 26.98 42.86 -9.54
CA PRO A 762 28.00 43.88 -9.28
C PRO A 762 28.84 43.66 -8.00
N GLU A 763 28.25 43.08 -6.95
CA GLU A 763 28.91 42.88 -5.66
C GLU A 763 29.69 41.57 -5.64
N LEU A 764 29.07 40.48 -6.13
CA LEU A 764 29.72 39.19 -6.30
C LEU A 764 30.87 39.25 -7.31
N ASP A 765 30.71 39.97 -8.43
CA ASP A 765 31.77 40.13 -9.42
C ASP A 765 32.95 40.91 -8.82
N LYS A 766 32.71 42.03 -8.13
CA LYS A 766 33.75 42.80 -7.43
C LYS A 766 34.50 41.95 -6.40
N PHE A 767 33.77 41.19 -5.58
CA PHE A 767 34.38 40.32 -4.58
C PHE A 767 35.27 39.24 -5.23
N LEU A 768 34.80 38.62 -6.31
CA LEU A 768 35.57 37.62 -7.04
C LEU A 768 36.73 38.22 -7.87
N ASP A 769 36.60 39.46 -8.37
CA ASP A 769 37.71 40.24 -8.95
C ASP A 769 38.81 40.45 -7.89
N GLU A 770 38.45 40.81 -6.66
CA GLU A 770 39.37 41.02 -5.55
C GLU A 770 40.08 39.73 -5.10
N GLN A 771 39.42 38.55 -5.20
CA GLN A 771 40.03 37.27 -4.80
C GLN A 771 40.89 36.60 -5.87
N PHE A 772 40.63 36.84 -7.16
CA PHE A 772 41.39 36.25 -8.28
C PHE A 772 42.35 37.24 -8.97
N GLY A 773 42.30 38.52 -8.58
CA GLY A 773 43.16 39.57 -9.10
C GLY A 773 42.68 40.17 -10.43
N ASP A 774 43.12 41.42 -10.68
CA ASP A 774 42.84 42.13 -11.92
C ASP A 774 43.75 41.62 -13.06
N SER A 775 43.25 40.60 -13.76
CA SER A 775 43.91 39.90 -14.87
C SER A 775 44.13 40.76 -16.13
N SER A 776 43.95 42.08 -16.01
CA SER A 776 44.28 43.09 -17.02
C SER A 776 45.71 43.67 -16.90
N THR A 777 46.45 43.38 -15.84
CA THR A 777 47.80 43.94 -15.63
C THR A 777 48.91 43.23 -16.44
N GLU A 778 49.79 44.02 -17.06
CA GLU A 778 50.71 43.60 -18.13
C GLU A 778 51.83 42.61 -17.71
N VAL A 779 51.51 41.33 -17.52
CA VAL A 779 52.53 40.26 -17.52
C VAL A 779 52.80 39.83 -18.97
N LYS A 780 54.02 40.13 -19.47
CA LYS A 780 54.46 39.66 -20.80
C LYS A 780 54.37 38.13 -20.85
N PRO A 781 53.66 37.53 -21.81
CA PRO A 781 53.45 36.09 -21.83
C PRO A 781 54.73 35.36 -22.20
N ASN A 782 55.32 34.67 -21.22
CA ASN A 782 56.04 33.43 -21.51
C ASN A 782 54.99 32.35 -21.81
N ASN A 783 55.30 31.41 -22.70
CA ASN A 783 54.29 30.50 -23.25
C ASN A 783 53.59 29.59 -22.22
N ASP A 784 54.14 29.43 -21.01
CA ASP A 784 53.55 28.59 -19.96
C ASP A 784 52.44 29.30 -19.15
N SER A 785 52.36 30.63 -19.15
CA SER A 785 51.44 31.37 -18.25
C SER A 785 50.03 31.60 -18.79
N ARG A 786 49.70 31.13 -20.01
CA ARG A 786 48.33 31.26 -20.57
C ARG A 786 47.32 30.32 -19.91
N SER A 787 47.73 29.10 -19.56
CA SER A 787 46.83 28.09 -18.98
C SER A 787 46.33 28.46 -17.59
N GLY A 788 47.16 29.10 -16.77
CA GLY A 788 46.78 29.56 -15.42
C GLY A 788 45.65 30.59 -15.45
N ILE A 789 45.79 31.63 -16.29
CA ILE A 789 44.81 32.72 -16.41
C ILE A 789 43.46 32.21 -16.95
N GLU A 790 43.47 31.23 -17.86
CA GLU A 790 42.24 30.59 -18.36
C GLU A 790 41.54 29.76 -17.27
N LEU A 791 42.31 29.02 -16.46
CA LEU A 791 41.79 28.23 -15.32
C LEU A 791 41.21 29.11 -14.20
N GLU A 792 41.92 30.16 -13.79
CA GLU A 792 41.46 31.12 -12.76
C GLU A 792 40.13 31.79 -13.16
N ASN A 793 39.99 32.16 -14.44
CA ASN A 793 38.75 32.73 -14.95
C ASN A 793 37.59 31.71 -14.97
N GLN A 794 37.85 30.43 -15.29
CA GLN A 794 36.83 29.38 -15.20
C GLN A 794 36.39 29.13 -13.75
N GLU A 795 37.33 29.09 -12.80
CA GLU A 795 37.02 28.88 -11.37
C GLU A 795 36.20 30.03 -10.79
N LYS A 796 36.55 31.25 -11.17
CA LYS A 796 35.77 32.46 -10.88
C LYS A 796 34.33 32.37 -11.40
N GLN A 797 34.11 31.98 -12.65
CA GLN A 797 32.74 31.80 -13.18
C GLN A 797 32.00 30.65 -12.49
N GLY A 798 32.65 29.52 -12.23
CA GLY A 798 32.03 28.40 -11.52
C GLY A 798 31.64 28.74 -10.07
N LEU A 799 32.49 29.47 -9.33
CA LEU A 799 32.15 29.99 -8.00
C LEU A 799 30.97 30.95 -8.07
N LYS A 800 30.95 31.86 -9.06
CA LYS A 800 29.82 32.78 -9.28
C LYS A 800 28.50 32.03 -9.43
N LEU A 801 28.46 30.96 -10.23
CA LEU A 801 27.27 30.10 -10.38
C LEU A 801 26.83 29.46 -9.06
N ILE A 802 27.78 28.90 -8.29
CA ILE A 802 27.50 28.24 -7.02
C ILE A 802 26.97 29.24 -5.98
N PHE A 803 27.59 30.43 -5.89
CA PHE A 803 27.19 31.50 -4.97
C PHE A 803 25.79 32.02 -5.30
N GLN A 804 25.50 32.32 -6.57
CA GLN A 804 24.18 32.74 -7.03
C GLN A 804 23.10 31.69 -6.78
N PHE A 805 23.42 30.40 -6.92
CA PHE A 805 22.49 29.31 -6.69
C PHE A 805 22.14 29.15 -5.21
N TYR A 806 23.15 29.01 -4.32
CA TYR A 806 22.89 28.77 -2.89
C TYR A 806 22.43 30.01 -2.14
N GLY A 807 22.83 31.21 -2.55
CA GLY A 807 22.38 32.45 -1.93
C GLY A 807 20.86 32.66 -2.02
N ASN A 808 20.20 32.08 -3.02
CA ASN A 808 18.75 32.14 -3.16
C ASN A 808 18.02 31.40 -2.03
N LYS A 809 17.38 32.16 -1.12
CA LYS A 809 16.61 31.64 0.04
C LYS A 809 15.61 30.52 -0.31
N LYS A 810 15.03 30.51 -1.52
CA LYS A 810 14.05 29.51 -1.95
C LYS A 810 14.68 28.16 -2.34
N ARG A 811 16.00 28.08 -2.51
CA ARG A 811 16.70 26.83 -2.82
C ARG A 811 16.91 26.02 -1.53
N ARG A 812 16.41 24.78 -1.54
CA ARG A 812 16.69 23.76 -0.52
C ARG A 812 17.91 22.94 -0.94
N THR A 813 18.59 22.30 -0.01
CA THR A 813 19.85 21.53 -0.21
C THR A 813 19.64 20.02 -0.26
N VAL A 814 18.50 19.55 0.28
CA VAL A 814 17.97 18.20 0.13
C VAL A 814 17.80 17.88 -1.35
N LEU A 815 18.24 16.69 -1.77
CA LEU A 815 18.14 16.24 -3.16
C LEU A 815 16.69 15.89 -3.50
N ASP A 816 16.01 15.08 -2.69
CA ASP A 816 14.65 14.58 -2.94
C ASP A 816 13.64 15.71 -3.21
N ASP A 817 13.67 16.79 -2.42
CA ASP A 817 12.90 18.04 -2.60
C ASP A 817 13.09 18.74 -3.96
N ARG A 818 14.10 18.35 -4.74
CA ARG A 818 14.38 18.84 -6.10
C ARG A 818 14.20 17.77 -7.18
N MET A 819 13.94 16.53 -6.77
CA MET A 819 13.73 15.34 -7.61
C MET A 819 12.24 14.99 -7.72
N GLU A 820 11.37 15.56 -6.87
CA GLU A 820 9.92 15.43 -7.01
C GLU A 820 9.45 16.04 -8.34
N LEU A 821 8.90 15.17 -9.20
CA LEU A 821 8.05 15.58 -10.32
C LEU A 821 6.82 16.34 -9.78
N PRO A 822 6.32 17.38 -10.47
CA PRO A 822 5.03 18.01 -10.18
C PRO A 822 3.83 17.04 -10.23
#